data_AF-A0A970HAK6-F1
#
_entry.id   AF-A0A970HAK6-F1
#
_cell.length_a   1.000
_cell.length_b   1.000
_cell.length_c   1.000
_cell.angle_alpha   90.00
_cell.angle_beta   90.00
_cell.angle_gamma   90.00
#
_symmetry.space_group_name_H-M   'P 1'
#
loop_
_entity.id
_entity.type
_entity.pdbx_description
1 polymer ?
#
loop_
_entity_poly.entity_id
_entity_poly.type
_entity_poly.pdbx_seq_one_letter_code
_entity_poly.pdbx_strand_id
1 'polypeptide(L)'
;MRGARLLLSLLALAATGASNGTPPPLAPRHADFLATAGVLLEESERDAFLSLARDHRRDAFIARFWEVRDPYPDTVRNEARERFEARLAAAQERFGDLADPRARELLLDVEGRHREAPGPVPRPGGDWLAAFLERGTELPAGAEPLPATLDLNFAAGSAGHTAVETRIELAPGPEAFRHSLLLDGEILDGEELREEFRYRFEPAAGGQTAGPRTIAFTRDLPPGRYTWIVRLQEEGTARGFREEHALDVPHLGGAGGSSGVSLSLLAPRDRLLTGRVRLEARVRGEGIAGVVFSLDGREVMTKSRPPFTVEFDLGSTVRPRRVRAVARGPGGEELAADEAVLNGGAHRFAVRLRAPRGEGPAATRRLEAAVEVPAGETLDRVELYLDERRLATLYQPPFVHPVTLGEVGELSYLRAVAWLRSGLWDEALLLVDPPSQLESIDVDLVELFVTVSDRLGRPVDDLTAADFEVIEDGQPRRLVRFERLRDLPFHAALVVDTSGSMQEVLGEVERAAHAFLAEVVGSRARAAVIPFADEPRLAARFTGDLEVLAGALAGLVAEGDTRLWDTLAFGIHYCSGLPGKRALVVLTDGLDSGSHQRFTELLPYARASGVTLYFVGLGVPLRPPDVRWRLEELARATGGRLFLAARASGLAPAYDQLREELSSQYLLAFQARITGDRSRFRPVTVRVRRPGLAVRAPAGYAPRP
;
A
#
# COMPACT_ATOMS: atom_id res chain seq x y z
N MET A 1 -22.19 -16.89 -23.48
CA MET A 1 -23.65 -16.63 -23.35
C MET A 1 -24.28 -17.74 -22.53
N ARG A 2 -25.13 -17.36 -21.57
CA ARG A 2 -25.74 -18.15 -20.45
C ARG A 2 -24.85 -18.31 -19.22
N GLY A 3 -25.14 -17.50 -18.19
CA GLY A 3 -24.52 -17.57 -16.87
C GLY A 3 -24.44 -16.23 -16.12
N ALA A 4 -25.45 -15.36 -16.23
CA ALA A 4 -25.53 -14.11 -15.48
C ALA A 4 -26.97 -13.59 -15.45
N ARG A 5 -27.89 -14.34 -14.83
CA ARG A 5 -29.27 -13.92 -14.53
C ARG A 5 -29.80 -14.73 -13.35
N LEU A 6 -29.40 -14.37 -12.12
CA LEU A 6 -30.00 -14.83 -10.87
C LEU A 6 -29.40 -14.03 -9.70
N LEU A 7 -29.72 -12.73 -9.59
CA LEU A 7 -29.53 -11.96 -8.34
C LEU A 7 -30.24 -10.58 -8.34
N LEU A 8 -31.28 -10.41 -9.16
CA LEU A 8 -32.00 -9.13 -9.29
C LEU A 8 -33.49 -9.24 -8.97
N SER A 9 -33.88 -10.19 -8.13
CA SER A 9 -35.27 -10.42 -7.77
C SER A 9 -35.40 -10.74 -6.29
N LEU A 10 -35.25 -9.71 -5.43
CA LEU A 10 -35.65 -9.73 -4.02
C LEU A 10 -35.88 -8.31 -3.45
N LEU A 11 -36.40 -7.39 -4.28
CA LEU A 11 -36.82 -6.04 -3.86
C LEU A 11 -38.35 -5.87 -4.03
N ALA A 12 -39.11 -6.90 -3.65
CA ALA A 12 -40.55 -6.82 -3.60
C ALA A 12 -41.09 -7.48 -2.33
N LEU A 13 -41.95 -6.74 -1.64
CA LEU A 13 -42.78 -7.10 -0.48
C LEU A 13 -42.14 -6.95 0.91
N ALA A 14 -41.95 -5.70 1.32
CA ALA A 14 -41.99 -5.32 2.73
C ALA A 14 -43.46 -5.09 3.14
N ALA A 15 -44.05 -6.07 3.85
CA ALA A 15 -45.10 -5.82 4.84
C ALA A 15 -45.26 -7.06 5.72
N THR A 16 -45.15 -6.81 7.03
CA THR A 16 -45.47 -7.67 8.19
C THR A 16 -44.40 -8.65 8.68
N GLY A 17 -43.83 -8.33 9.85
CA GLY A 17 -43.32 -9.33 10.79
C GLY A 17 -41.91 -9.14 11.36
N ALA A 18 -41.56 -7.99 11.95
CA ALA A 18 -40.45 -7.89 12.90
C ALA A 18 -40.76 -6.81 13.97
N SER A 19 -40.27 -7.04 15.20
CA SER A 19 -40.68 -6.46 16.48
C SER A 19 -41.05 -4.97 16.52
N ASN A 20 -42.23 -4.70 17.10
CA ASN A 20 -42.78 -3.38 17.47
C ASN A 20 -41.89 -2.62 18.46
N GLY A 21 -40.96 -1.82 17.95
CA GLY A 21 -40.50 -0.61 18.60
C GLY A 21 -40.62 0.51 17.57
N THR A 22 -41.44 1.53 17.84
CA THR A 22 -41.40 2.77 17.05
C THR A 22 -39.96 3.27 17.09
N PRO A 23 -39.29 3.49 15.94
CA PRO A 23 -37.93 4.03 15.96
C PRO A 23 -37.93 5.32 16.80
N PRO A 24 -36.91 5.54 17.65
CA PRO A 24 -36.87 6.72 18.50
C PRO A 24 -37.02 7.98 17.63
N PRO A 25 -37.70 9.04 18.16
CA PRO A 25 -37.88 10.26 17.40
C PRO A 25 -36.52 10.79 16.94
N LEU A 26 -36.43 11.15 15.66
CA LEU A 26 -35.19 11.63 15.05
C LEU A 26 -34.62 12.83 15.82
N ALA A 27 -33.31 12.84 16.03
CA ALA A 27 -32.64 14.01 16.57
C ALA A 27 -32.88 15.22 15.62
N PRO A 28 -32.91 16.46 16.14
CA PRO A 28 -33.23 17.64 15.35
C PRO A 28 -32.41 17.78 14.05
N ARG A 29 -31.12 17.42 14.10
CA ARG A 29 -30.21 17.43 12.93
C ARG A 29 -30.60 16.44 11.83
N HIS A 30 -31.13 15.26 12.18
CA HIS A 30 -31.56 14.25 11.21
C HIS A 30 -32.92 14.58 10.62
N ALA A 31 -33.81 15.15 11.43
CA ALA A 31 -35.08 15.69 10.95
C ALA A 31 -34.84 16.86 9.99
N ASP A 32 -33.89 17.76 10.31
CA ASP A 32 -33.49 18.87 9.44
C ASP A 32 -32.90 18.39 8.11
N PHE A 33 -32.03 17.37 8.14
CA PHE A 33 -31.52 16.73 6.92
C PHE A 33 -32.65 16.21 6.02
N LEU A 34 -33.63 15.49 6.58
CA LEU A 34 -34.77 14.99 5.80
C LEU A 34 -35.68 16.10 5.27
N ALA A 35 -35.86 17.18 6.05
CA ALA A 35 -36.67 18.33 5.64
C ALA A 35 -36.00 19.16 4.54
N THR A 36 -34.67 19.18 4.49
CA THR A 36 -33.89 20.01 3.56
C THR A 36 -33.33 19.18 2.40
N ALA A 37 -32.22 18.47 2.63
CA ALA A 37 -31.54 17.64 1.64
C ALA A 37 -32.31 16.37 1.28
N GLY A 38 -33.32 15.99 2.05
CA GLY A 38 -34.15 14.82 1.79
C GLY A 38 -34.88 14.87 0.43
N VAL A 39 -35.01 16.03 -0.22
CA VAL A 39 -35.52 16.14 -1.60
C VAL A 39 -34.64 15.41 -2.63
N LEU A 40 -33.35 15.27 -2.34
CA LEU A 40 -32.38 14.58 -3.18
C LEU A 40 -32.34 13.06 -2.94
N LEU A 41 -32.98 12.57 -1.88
CA LEU A 41 -33.02 11.15 -1.56
C LEU A 41 -33.98 10.40 -2.47
N GLU A 42 -33.48 9.33 -3.08
CA GLU A 42 -34.32 8.30 -3.68
C GLU A 42 -35.20 7.61 -2.60
N GLU A 43 -36.24 6.90 -3.03
CA GLU A 43 -37.15 6.21 -2.10
C GLU A 43 -36.40 5.17 -1.25
N SER A 44 -35.55 4.37 -1.89
CA SER A 44 -34.68 3.38 -1.24
C SER A 44 -33.69 4.01 -0.24
N GLU A 45 -33.10 5.16 -0.59
CA GLU A 45 -32.17 5.88 0.29
C GLU A 45 -32.89 6.44 1.52
N ARG A 46 -34.11 6.96 1.35
CA ARG A 46 -34.94 7.47 2.45
C ARG A 46 -35.37 6.37 3.40
N ASP A 47 -35.85 5.25 2.86
CA ASP A 47 -36.26 4.09 3.66
C ASP A 47 -35.07 3.53 4.44
N ALA A 48 -33.91 3.42 3.79
CA ALA A 48 -32.67 3.01 4.44
C ALA A 48 -32.29 3.95 5.59
N PHE A 49 -32.29 5.27 5.37
CA PHE A 49 -31.96 6.24 6.41
C PHE A 49 -32.90 6.15 7.64
N LEU A 50 -34.20 6.00 7.39
CA LEU A 50 -35.21 5.86 8.45
C LEU A 50 -35.10 4.53 9.20
N SER A 51 -34.59 3.48 8.55
CA SER A 51 -34.36 2.17 9.15
C SER A 51 -33.14 2.10 10.06
N LEU A 52 -32.18 3.03 9.93
CA LEU A 52 -30.99 3.07 10.78
C LEU A 52 -31.40 3.29 12.23
N ALA A 53 -30.96 2.44 13.16
CA ALA A 53 -31.38 2.53 14.56
C ALA A 53 -30.71 3.68 15.33
N ARG A 54 -29.42 3.91 15.06
CA ARG A 54 -28.54 4.78 15.85
C ARG A 54 -28.16 6.07 15.14
N ASP A 55 -27.92 7.10 15.94
CA ASP A 55 -27.63 8.44 15.45
C ASP A 55 -26.27 8.56 14.76
N HIS A 56 -25.23 7.89 15.24
CA HIS A 56 -23.92 7.90 14.57
C HIS A 56 -23.99 7.26 13.18
N ARG A 57 -24.84 6.24 12.99
CA ARG A 57 -25.08 5.63 11.66
C ARG A 57 -25.80 6.59 10.73
N ARG A 58 -26.77 7.36 11.24
CA ARG A 58 -27.45 8.42 10.47
C ARG A 58 -26.47 9.53 10.10
N ASP A 59 -25.58 9.92 11.02
CA ASP A 59 -24.52 10.90 10.75
C ASP A 59 -23.57 10.39 9.65
N ALA A 60 -23.15 9.12 9.72
CA ALA A 60 -22.33 8.48 8.69
C ALA A 60 -23.04 8.38 7.33
N PHE A 61 -24.35 8.09 7.33
CA PHE A 61 -25.16 8.10 6.11
C PHE A 61 -25.15 9.49 5.46
N ILE A 62 -25.37 10.55 6.24
CA ILE A 62 -25.39 11.93 5.74
C ILE A 62 -24.02 12.31 5.16
N ALA A 63 -22.93 11.96 5.84
CA ALA A 63 -21.59 12.21 5.34
C ALA A 63 -21.35 11.50 4.00
N ARG A 64 -21.64 10.20 3.93
CA ARG A 64 -21.46 9.40 2.71
C ARG A 64 -22.37 9.87 1.58
N PHE A 65 -23.60 10.28 1.90
CA PHE A 65 -24.57 10.81 0.96
C PHE A 65 -24.02 12.01 0.18
N TRP A 66 -23.30 12.92 0.84
CA TRP A 66 -22.66 14.07 0.21
C TRP A 66 -21.37 13.71 -0.52
N GLU A 67 -20.56 12.81 0.04
CA GLU A 67 -19.29 12.37 -0.56
C GLU A 67 -19.51 11.71 -1.93
N VAL A 68 -20.50 10.83 -2.07
CA VAL A 68 -20.78 10.15 -3.36
C VAL A 68 -21.38 11.06 -4.42
N ARG A 69 -21.79 12.27 -4.03
CA ARG A 69 -22.34 13.30 -4.91
C ARG A 69 -21.32 14.40 -5.20
N ASP A 70 -20.11 14.28 -4.67
CA ASP A 70 -19.04 15.24 -4.89
C ASP A 70 -18.42 15.09 -6.29
N PRO A 71 -18.51 16.10 -7.17
CA PRO A 71 -17.85 16.05 -8.47
C PRO A 71 -16.31 16.13 -8.37
N TYR A 72 -15.75 16.61 -7.25
CA TYR A 72 -14.31 16.85 -7.09
C TYR A 72 -13.80 16.34 -5.73
N PRO A 73 -13.80 15.01 -5.49
CA PRO A 73 -13.46 14.44 -4.19
C PRO A 73 -12.01 14.70 -3.70
N ASP A 74 -11.14 15.21 -4.57
CA ASP A 74 -9.75 15.54 -4.24
C ASP A 74 -9.57 16.95 -3.64
N THR A 75 -10.64 17.74 -3.51
CA THR A 75 -10.59 19.05 -2.84
C THR A 75 -10.95 18.95 -1.36
N VAL A 76 -10.61 19.98 -0.57
CA VAL A 76 -10.93 20.05 0.86
C VAL A 76 -12.41 20.40 1.10
N ARG A 77 -13.15 20.73 0.04
CA ARG A 77 -14.54 21.20 0.09
C ARG A 77 -15.43 20.17 -0.59
N ASN A 78 -16.72 20.18 -0.27
CA ASN A 78 -17.71 19.40 -1.01
C ASN A 78 -18.54 20.38 -1.85
N GLU A 79 -18.15 20.58 -3.10
CA GLU A 79 -18.77 21.58 -3.97
C GLU A 79 -20.24 21.26 -4.24
N ALA A 80 -20.64 19.99 -4.22
CA ALA A 80 -22.04 19.59 -4.39
C ALA A 80 -22.91 20.07 -3.22
N ARG A 81 -22.42 19.88 -1.99
CA ARG A 81 -23.08 20.32 -0.76
C ARG A 81 -23.16 21.85 -0.69
N GLU A 82 -22.06 22.57 -0.92
CA GLU A 82 -22.05 24.04 -0.90
C GLU A 82 -23.06 24.62 -1.91
N ARG A 83 -23.15 24.04 -3.11
CA ARG A 83 -24.12 24.44 -4.13
C ARG A 83 -25.56 24.17 -3.70
N PHE A 84 -25.82 23.01 -3.12
CA PHE A 84 -27.16 22.67 -2.63
C PHE A 84 -27.58 23.62 -1.50
N GLU A 85 -26.69 23.90 -0.55
CA GLU A 85 -26.95 24.84 0.55
C GLU A 85 -27.24 26.26 0.03
N ALA A 86 -26.54 26.72 -1.01
CA ALA A 86 -26.84 28.00 -1.66
C ALA A 86 -28.23 28.02 -2.32
N ARG A 87 -28.63 26.92 -2.99
CA ARG A 87 -29.98 26.79 -3.58
C ARG A 87 -31.06 26.73 -2.50
N LEU A 88 -30.79 26.05 -1.38
CA LEU A 88 -31.68 25.97 -0.23
C LEU A 88 -31.97 27.35 0.35
N ALA A 89 -30.92 28.15 0.56
CA ALA A 89 -31.06 29.53 1.02
C ALA A 89 -31.91 30.38 0.05
N ALA A 90 -31.64 30.27 -1.26
CA ALA A 90 -32.41 30.99 -2.28
C ALA A 90 -33.88 30.53 -2.37
N ALA A 91 -34.14 29.23 -2.18
CA ALA A 91 -35.49 28.68 -2.16
C ALA A 91 -36.28 29.16 -0.94
N GLN A 92 -35.65 29.18 0.23
CA GLN A 92 -36.24 29.69 1.46
C GLN A 92 -36.54 31.19 1.36
N GLU A 93 -35.63 31.99 0.80
CA GLU A 93 -35.84 33.43 0.60
C GLU A 93 -36.99 33.72 -0.37
N ARG A 94 -37.09 32.98 -1.48
CA ARG A 94 -38.05 33.26 -2.56
C ARG A 94 -39.44 32.68 -2.31
N PHE A 95 -39.52 31.53 -1.65
CA PHE A 95 -40.78 30.77 -1.56
C PHE A 95 -41.23 30.52 -0.12
N GLY A 96 -40.35 30.66 0.87
CA GLY A 96 -40.66 30.49 2.30
C GLY A 96 -40.93 29.04 2.74
N ASP A 97 -41.64 28.26 1.93
CA ASP A 97 -41.97 26.85 2.15
C ASP A 97 -41.28 25.94 1.12
N LEU A 98 -40.51 24.96 1.61
CA LEU A 98 -39.81 23.97 0.78
C LEU A 98 -40.78 22.93 0.17
N ALA A 99 -42.02 22.87 0.63
CA ALA A 99 -43.08 22.06 0.02
C ALA A 99 -43.64 22.68 -1.27
N ASP A 100 -43.33 23.95 -1.58
CA ASP A 100 -43.74 24.59 -2.84
C ASP A 100 -43.11 23.84 -4.04
N PRO A 101 -43.90 23.40 -5.04
CA PRO A 101 -43.37 22.72 -6.23
C PRO A 101 -42.23 23.48 -6.94
N ARG A 102 -42.23 24.82 -6.87
CA ARG A 102 -41.20 25.70 -7.45
C ARG A 102 -39.92 25.72 -6.63
N ALA A 103 -40.03 25.61 -5.30
CA ALA A 103 -38.86 25.43 -4.42
C ALA A 103 -38.21 24.07 -4.72
N ARG A 104 -39.01 23.02 -4.89
CA ARG A 104 -38.54 21.68 -5.26
C ARG A 104 -37.86 21.64 -6.63
N GLU A 105 -38.40 22.34 -7.63
CA GLU A 105 -37.78 22.46 -8.95
C GLU A 105 -36.41 23.16 -8.86
N LEU A 106 -36.30 24.24 -8.09
CA LEU A 106 -35.05 24.97 -7.87
C LEU A 106 -33.99 24.12 -7.17
N LEU A 107 -34.37 23.28 -6.20
CA LEU A 107 -33.45 22.40 -5.48
C LEU A 107 -32.92 21.24 -6.34
N LEU A 108 -33.74 20.74 -7.28
CA LEU A 108 -33.40 19.60 -8.13
C LEU A 108 -32.65 19.99 -9.42
N ASP A 109 -32.78 21.25 -9.86
CA ASP A 109 -32.12 21.82 -11.05
C ASP A 109 -32.22 20.93 -12.31
N VAL A 110 -33.43 20.46 -12.61
CA VAL A 110 -33.72 19.42 -13.63
C VAL A 110 -33.34 19.84 -15.06
N GLU A 111 -33.18 21.14 -15.34
CA GLU A 111 -32.97 21.65 -16.70
C GLU A 111 -31.76 22.60 -16.86
N GLY A 112 -30.97 22.87 -15.82
CA GLY A 112 -29.80 23.77 -15.92
C GLY A 112 -30.12 25.18 -16.45
N ARG A 113 -31.37 25.64 -16.27
CA ARG A 113 -31.90 26.88 -16.88
C ARG A 113 -31.32 28.16 -16.26
N HIS A 114 -30.57 28.05 -15.18
CA HIS A 114 -29.90 29.18 -14.53
C HIS A 114 -28.45 29.28 -15.02
N ARG A 115 -28.22 30.08 -16.07
CA ARG A 115 -26.90 30.32 -16.72
C ARG A 115 -25.78 30.81 -15.77
N GLU A 116 -26.10 31.21 -14.56
CA GLU A 116 -25.17 31.71 -13.55
C GLU A 116 -24.94 30.71 -12.39
N ALA A 117 -25.55 29.52 -12.42
CA ALA A 117 -25.37 28.48 -11.42
C ALA A 117 -24.55 27.29 -11.98
N PRO A 118 -23.59 26.74 -11.22
CA PRO A 118 -22.84 25.57 -11.65
C PRO A 118 -23.76 24.31 -11.58
N GLY A 119 -23.61 23.40 -12.55
CA GLY A 119 -24.58 22.34 -12.93
C GLY A 119 -25.19 21.42 -11.84
N PRO A 120 -26.05 20.46 -12.23
CA PRO A 120 -26.86 19.67 -11.30
C PRO A 120 -26.02 18.84 -10.32
N VAL A 121 -26.59 18.52 -9.15
CA VAL A 121 -25.95 17.58 -8.20
C VAL A 121 -25.90 16.20 -8.87
N PRO A 122 -24.72 15.58 -9.02
CA PRO A 122 -24.60 14.25 -9.62
C PRO A 122 -25.49 13.23 -8.91
N ARG A 123 -26.17 12.36 -9.67
CA ARG A 123 -26.79 11.17 -9.09
C ARG A 123 -25.73 10.09 -8.92
N PRO A 124 -25.58 9.50 -7.73
CA PRO A 124 -24.61 8.43 -7.54
C PRO A 124 -25.05 7.17 -8.29
N GLY A 125 -24.10 6.27 -8.60
CA GLY A 125 -24.45 4.93 -9.07
C GLY A 125 -25.17 4.11 -7.99
N GLY A 126 -26.07 3.21 -8.38
CA GLY A 126 -26.93 2.45 -7.46
C GLY A 126 -26.22 1.58 -6.42
N ASP A 127 -24.92 1.32 -6.57
CA ASP A 127 -24.15 0.43 -5.71
C ASP A 127 -23.74 1.06 -4.37
N TRP A 128 -23.82 2.39 -4.21
CA TRP A 128 -23.30 3.06 -3.00
C TRP A 128 -24.11 2.73 -1.74
N LEU A 129 -25.44 2.65 -1.87
CA LEU A 129 -26.35 2.40 -0.75
C LEU A 129 -26.16 0.98 -0.21
N ALA A 130 -26.04 0.00 -1.12
CA ALA A 130 -25.72 -1.38 -0.76
C ALA A 130 -24.38 -1.44 -0.01
N ALA A 131 -23.33 -0.78 -0.54
CA ALA A 131 -22.01 -0.75 0.08
C ALA A 131 -21.99 -0.02 1.45
N PHE A 132 -22.90 0.93 1.71
CA PHE A 132 -23.06 1.59 3.00
C PHE A 132 -23.74 0.67 4.02
N LEU A 133 -24.86 0.05 3.63
CA LEU A 133 -25.62 -0.85 4.50
C LEU A 133 -24.83 -2.11 4.84
N GLU A 134 -24.06 -2.63 3.89
CA GLU A 134 -23.18 -3.75 4.12
C GLU A 134 -22.13 -3.46 5.20
N ARG A 135 -21.70 -2.21 5.40
CA ARG A 135 -20.66 -1.81 6.37
C ARG A 135 -21.12 -1.67 7.82
N GLY A 136 -22.40 -1.85 8.12
CA GLY A 136 -22.90 -1.76 9.50
C GLY A 136 -22.76 -3.04 10.32
N THR A 137 -23.07 -2.94 11.62
CA THR A 137 -23.21 -4.08 12.53
C THR A 137 -24.65 -4.60 12.63
N GLU A 138 -25.59 -4.03 11.87
CA GLU A 138 -26.98 -4.48 11.84
C GLU A 138 -27.14 -5.72 10.96
N LEU A 139 -27.94 -6.68 11.41
CA LEU A 139 -28.29 -7.86 10.60
C LEU A 139 -29.39 -7.49 9.60
N PRO A 140 -29.34 -8.02 8.36
CA PRO A 140 -30.44 -7.86 7.42
C PRO A 140 -31.77 -8.37 7.99
N ALA A 141 -32.87 -7.76 7.57
CA ALA A 141 -34.20 -8.24 7.93
C ALA A 141 -34.39 -9.69 7.44
N GLY A 142 -34.76 -10.60 8.35
CA GLY A 142 -34.92 -12.03 8.06
C GLY A 142 -33.62 -12.84 8.07
N ALA A 143 -32.52 -12.30 8.63
CA ALA A 143 -31.28 -13.06 8.81
C ALA A 143 -31.51 -14.32 9.66
N GLU A 144 -30.95 -15.44 9.20
CA GLU A 144 -30.95 -16.69 9.94
C GLU A 144 -29.86 -16.67 11.02
N PRO A 145 -30.08 -17.25 12.21
CA PRO A 145 -29.06 -17.24 13.26
C PRO A 145 -27.85 -18.10 12.87
N LEU A 146 -26.66 -17.52 12.98
CA LEU A 146 -25.38 -18.22 12.98
C LEU A 146 -25.03 -18.57 14.43
N PRO A 147 -25.11 -19.85 14.87
CA PRO A 147 -24.89 -20.18 16.27
C PRO A 147 -23.41 -19.99 16.65
N ALA A 148 -23.14 -19.03 17.52
CA ALA A 148 -21.81 -18.70 18.01
C ALA A 148 -21.86 -18.18 19.45
N THR A 149 -20.73 -18.21 20.16
CA THR A 149 -20.57 -17.58 21.48
C THR A 149 -19.37 -16.64 21.46
N LEU A 150 -19.44 -15.54 22.20
CA LEU A 150 -18.38 -14.53 22.26
C LEU A 150 -17.80 -14.42 23.68
N ASP A 151 -16.47 -14.49 23.78
CA ASP A 151 -15.70 -14.29 25.00
C ASP A 151 -14.75 -13.09 24.83
N LEU A 152 -14.58 -12.30 25.90
CA LEU A 152 -13.74 -11.10 25.94
C LEU A 152 -12.75 -11.19 27.10
N ASN A 153 -11.48 -10.90 26.83
CA ASN A 153 -10.40 -10.83 27.82
C ASN A 153 -9.59 -9.53 27.70
N PHE A 154 -8.94 -9.12 28.78
CA PHE A 154 -8.08 -7.93 28.82
C PHE A 154 -6.62 -8.30 29.06
N ALA A 155 -5.72 -7.72 28.27
CA ALA A 155 -4.27 -7.87 28.40
C ALA A 155 -3.57 -6.51 28.33
N ALA A 156 -2.32 -6.42 28.80
CA ALA A 156 -1.53 -5.19 28.68
C ALA A 156 -1.32 -4.84 27.20
N GLY A 157 -1.75 -3.64 26.80
CA GLY A 157 -1.63 -3.14 25.43
C GLY A 157 -0.42 -2.22 25.24
N SER A 158 -0.37 -1.57 24.08
CA SER A 158 0.70 -0.64 23.72
C SER A 158 0.41 0.79 24.22
N ALA A 159 1.47 1.55 24.55
CA ALA A 159 1.36 2.99 24.85
C ALA A 159 0.25 3.39 25.86
N GLY A 160 0.10 2.63 26.95
CA GLY A 160 -0.90 2.90 27.99
C GLY A 160 -2.33 2.47 27.67
N HIS A 161 -2.55 1.77 26.55
CA HIS A 161 -3.81 1.14 26.18
C HIS A 161 -3.91 -0.28 26.76
N THR A 162 -5.12 -0.81 26.81
CA THR A 162 -5.44 -2.19 27.19
C THR A 162 -5.92 -2.94 25.96
N ALA A 163 -5.33 -4.09 25.70
CA ALA A 163 -5.71 -4.96 24.60
C ALA A 163 -6.98 -5.74 24.99
N VAL A 164 -8.06 -5.55 24.24
CA VAL A 164 -9.31 -6.30 24.34
C VAL A 164 -9.24 -7.48 23.37
N GLU A 165 -8.98 -8.68 23.90
CA GLU A 165 -8.91 -9.92 23.14
C GLU A 165 -10.30 -10.53 23.03
N THR A 166 -10.81 -10.64 21.80
CA THR A 166 -12.14 -11.19 21.52
C THR A 166 -12.01 -12.55 20.87
N ARG A 167 -12.82 -13.50 21.32
CA ARG A 167 -12.89 -14.86 20.79
C ARG A 167 -14.35 -15.23 20.51
N ILE A 168 -14.68 -15.54 19.27
CA ILE A 168 -15.99 -16.02 18.83
C ILE A 168 -15.87 -17.50 18.48
N GLU A 169 -16.61 -18.35 19.18
CA GLU A 169 -16.67 -19.80 18.95
C GLU A 169 -17.93 -20.17 18.19
N LEU A 170 -17.78 -20.73 16.99
CA LEU A 170 -18.89 -21.23 16.18
C LEU A 170 -19.34 -22.61 16.69
N ALA A 171 -20.66 -22.85 16.74
CA ALA A 171 -21.20 -24.11 17.20
C ALA A 171 -20.83 -25.30 16.27
N PRO A 172 -20.82 -26.54 16.78
CA PRO A 172 -20.62 -27.73 15.96
C PRO A 172 -21.68 -27.94 14.88
N GLY A 173 -21.29 -28.12 13.62
CA GLY A 173 -22.19 -28.52 12.55
C GLY A 173 -21.47 -28.83 11.22
N PRO A 174 -22.09 -29.62 10.32
CA PRO A 174 -21.49 -30.05 9.03
C PRO A 174 -21.30 -28.94 7.98
N GLU A 175 -21.79 -27.73 8.28
CA GLU A 175 -21.75 -26.55 7.40
C GLU A 175 -21.04 -25.33 8.01
N ALA A 176 -20.60 -25.41 9.28
CA ALA A 176 -19.88 -24.30 9.90
C ALA A 176 -18.54 -24.11 9.18
N PHE A 177 -18.36 -22.94 8.56
CA PHE A 177 -17.11 -22.52 7.90
C PHE A 177 -16.86 -23.10 6.50
N ARG A 178 -17.91 -23.27 5.67
CA ARG A 178 -17.75 -23.54 4.22
C ARG A 178 -17.52 -22.29 3.39
N HIS A 179 -18.05 -21.15 3.84
CA HIS A 179 -17.93 -19.86 3.17
C HIS A 179 -17.04 -18.92 3.98
N SER A 180 -16.59 -17.83 3.35
CA SER A 180 -15.89 -16.75 4.05
C SER A 180 -16.82 -16.11 5.09
N LEU A 181 -16.26 -15.69 6.21
CA LEU A 181 -17.00 -14.96 7.25
C LEU A 181 -16.59 -13.50 7.26
N LEU A 182 -17.57 -12.60 7.24
CA LEU A 182 -17.37 -11.17 7.36
C LEU A 182 -17.68 -10.75 8.80
N LEU A 183 -16.69 -10.18 9.49
CA LEU A 183 -16.83 -9.60 10.81
C LEU A 183 -16.84 -8.07 10.68
N ASP A 184 -17.86 -7.43 11.23
CA ASP A 184 -17.96 -5.99 11.39
C ASP A 184 -18.07 -5.66 12.87
N GLY A 185 -17.44 -4.58 13.31
CA GLY A 185 -17.54 -4.14 14.69
C GLY A 185 -17.53 -2.63 14.85
N GLU A 186 -18.21 -2.17 15.88
CA GLU A 186 -18.32 -0.77 16.28
C GLU A 186 -18.02 -0.66 17.79
N ILE A 187 -17.22 0.34 18.14
CA ILE A 187 -16.89 0.69 19.52
C ILE A 187 -17.39 2.10 19.77
N LEU A 188 -18.27 2.25 20.75
CA LEU A 188 -18.91 3.52 21.09
C LEU A 188 -18.47 3.99 22.48
N ASP A 189 -18.26 5.30 22.63
CA ASP A 189 -18.11 5.98 23.91
C ASP A 189 -19.39 6.79 24.14
N GLY A 190 -20.30 6.22 24.93
CA GLY A 190 -21.71 6.65 24.92
C GLY A 190 -22.35 6.36 23.55
N GLU A 191 -22.77 7.43 22.86
CA GLU A 191 -23.36 7.38 21.51
C GLU A 191 -22.35 7.77 20.40
N GLU A 192 -21.13 8.18 20.77
CA GLU A 192 -20.13 8.60 19.80
C GLU A 192 -19.35 7.38 19.29
N LEU A 193 -19.30 7.22 17.96
CA LEU A 193 -18.48 6.19 17.32
C LEU A 193 -17.00 6.51 17.53
N ARG A 194 -16.32 5.70 18.34
CA ARG A 194 -14.87 5.76 18.55
C ARG A 194 -14.12 5.01 17.47
N GLU A 195 -14.62 3.85 17.11
CA GLU A 195 -13.95 2.95 16.19
C GLU A 195 -14.95 2.10 15.40
N GLU A 196 -14.66 1.87 14.12
CA GLU A 196 -15.33 0.91 13.26
C GLU A 196 -14.27 0.03 12.59
N PHE A 197 -14.46 -1.29 12.61
CA PHE A 197 -13.51 -2.24 12.04
C PHE A 197 -14.23 -3.36 11.28
N ARG A 198 -13.53 -3.90 10.27
CA ARG A 198 -14.01 -4.98 9.43
C ARG A 198 -12.90 -5.99 9.19
N TYR A 199 -13.21 -7.27 9.28
CA TYR A 199 -12.32 -8.38 8.92
C TYR A 199 -13.05 -9.41 8.05
N ARG A 200 -12.31 -10.11 7.20
CA ARG A 200 -12.81 -11.23 6.40
C ARG A 200 -11.96 -12.46 6.70
N PHE A 201 -12.60 -13.56 7.10
CA PHE A 201 -11.95 -14.83 7.42
C PHE A 201 -12.26 -15.88 6.36
N GLU A 202 -11.26 -16.69 5.99
CA GLU A 202 -11.39 -17.69 4.93
C GLU A 202 -11.52 -19.11 5.49
N PRO A 203 -12.32 -19.98 4.85
CA PRO A 203 -12.53 -21.35 5.29
C PRO A 203 -11.23 -22.17 5.26
N ALA A 204 -11.09 -23.14 6.18
CA ALA A 204 -9.97 -24.07 6.15
C ALA A 204 -10.06 -24.98 4.91
N ALA A 205 -8.97 -25.10 4.15
CA ALA A 205 -8.95 -25.92 2.95
C ALA A 205 -8.97 -27.42 3.32
N GLY A 206 -9.88 -28.18 2.72
CA GLY A 206 -9.80 -29.64 2.68
C GLY A 206 -10.53 -30.39 3.80
N GLY A 207 -11.86 -30.29 3.86
CA GLY A 207 -12.75 -31.36 4.37
C GLY A 207 -12.53 -31.89 5.80
N GLN A 208 -11.63 -31.30 6.59
CA GLN A 208 -11.39 -31.71 7.96
C GLN A 208 -12.60 -31.30 8.81
N THR A 209 -13.35 -32.30 9.26
CA THR A 209 -14.53 -32.18 10.11
C THR A 209 -14.24 -31.66 11.54
N ALA A 210 -13.03 -31.20 11.84
CA ALA A 210 -12.60 -30.87 13.21
C ALA A 210 -11.48 -29.80 13.31
N GLY A 211 -11.46 -28.77 12.44
CA GLY A 211 -10.59 -27.59 12.62
C GLY A 211 -11.14 -26.57 13.65
N PRO A 212 -10.30 -25.69 14.25
CA PRO A 212 -10.73 -24.81 15.34
C PRO A 212 -11.78 -23.80 14.87
N ARG A 213 -12.93 -23.81 15.56
CA ARG A 213 -14.15 -23.05 15.25
C ARG A 213 -14.11 -21.61 15.77
N THR A 214 -12.90 -21.08 15.88
CA THR A 214 -12.61 -19.93 16.70
C THR A 214 -12.16 -18.76 15.84
N ILE A 215 -12.92 -17.69 15.82
CA ILE A 215 -12.49 -16.40 15.29
C ILE A 215 -11.94 -15.61 16.47
N ALA A 216 -10.68 -15.19 16.41
CA ALA A 216 -10.15 -14.28 17.42
C ALA A 216 -9.51 -13.06 16.78
N PHE A 217 -9.66 -11.94 17.46
CA PHE A 217 -9.11 -10.65 17.06
C PHE A 217 -8.86 -9.79 18.31
N THR A 218 -8.19 -8.66 18.14
CA THR A 218 -7.83 -7.78 19.26
C THR A 218 -8.05 -6.33 18.90
N ARG A 219 -8.47 -5.52 19.88
CA ARG A 219 -8.55 -4.07 19.78
C ARG A 219 -7.80 -3.43 20.94
N ASP A 220 -6.97 -2.42 20.67
CA ASP A 220 -6.28 -1.65 21.71
C ASP A 220 -7.14 -0.44 22.09
N LEU A 221 -7.65 -0.40 23.32
CA LEU A 221 -8.51 0.68 23.81
C LEU A 221 -7.87 1.39 25.00
N PRO A 222 -8.01 2.72 25.12
CA PRO A 222 -7.72 3.40 26.38
C PRO A 222 -8.57 2.81 27.52
N PRO A 223 -8.11 2.89 28.77
CA PRO A 223 -8.95 2.55 29.92
C PRO A 223 -10.20 3.44 29.93
N GLY A 224 -11.38 2.86 30.11
CA GLY A 224 -12.65 3.58 29.99
C GLY A 224 -13.85 2.65 29.79
N ARG A 225 -15.04 3.25 29.70
CA ARG A 225 -16.29 2.54 29.45
C ARG A 225 -16.73 2.70 28.01
N TYR A 226 -17.09 1.59 27.37
CA TYR A 226 -17.47 1.55 25.97
C TYR A 226 -18.67 0.64 25.74
N THR A 227 -19.36 0.84 24.63
CA THR A 227 -20.29 -0.15 24.07
C THR A 227 -19.60 -0.82 22.89
N TRP A 228 -19.53 -2.14 22.93
CA TRP A 228 -18.90 -2.95 21.91
C TRP A 228 -19.94 -3.76 21.15
N ILE A 229 -20.00 -3.56 19.85
CA ILE A 229 -20.97 -4.22 18.97
C ILE A 229 -20.18 -4.99 17.93
N VAL A 230 -20.54 -6.25 17.71
CA VAL A 230 -19.99 -7.06 16.62
C VAL A 230 -21.08 -7.77 15.86
N ARG A 231 -20.88 -7.90 14.55
CA ARG A 231 -21.67 -8.69 13.64
C ARG A 231 -20.75 -9.64 12.90
N LEU A 232 -21.10 -10.91 12.84
CA LEU A 232 -20.45 -11.93 12.04
C LEU A 232 -21.46 -12.49 11.04
N GLN A 233 -21.15 -12.42 9.75
CA GLN A 233 -22.02 -12.87 8.67
C GLN A 233 -21.34 -13.91 7.79
N GLU A 234 -22.06 -14.97 7.40
CA GLU A 234 -21.59 -15.96 6.44
C GLU A 234 -21.85 -15.47 5.01
N GLU A 235 -20.79 -15.19 4.26
CA GLU A 235 -20.87 -14.54 2.95
C GLU A 235 -21.59 -15.44 1.93
N GLY A 236 -22.47 -14.83 1.13
CA GLY A 236 -23.32 -15.57 0.18
C GLY A 236 -24.55 -16.24 0.82
N THR A 237 -24.75 -16.07 2.13
CA THR A 237 -25.92 -16.60 2.86
C THR A 237 -26.63 -15.50 3.66
N ALA A 238 -27.84 -15.79 4.15
CA ALA A 238 -28.56 -14.93 5.07
C ALA A 238 -28.18 -15.15 6.56
N ARG A 239 -27.19 -16.00 6.85
CA ARG A 239 -26.85 -16.40 8.21
C ARG A 239 -25.94 -15.38 8.89
N GLY A 240 -26.27 -14.99 10.11
CA GLY A 240 -25.47 -14.04 10.88
C GLY A 240 -25.65 -14.12 12.39
N PHE A 241 -24.65 -13.57 13.10
CA PHE A 241 -24.54 -13.48 14.54
C PHE A 241 -24.27 -12.02 14.89
N ARG A 242 -24.92 -11.49 15.92
CA ARG A 242 -24.67 -10.12 16.41
C ARG A 242 -24.73 -10.13 17.93
N GLU A 243 -23.75 -9.49 18.55
CA GLU A 243 -23.68 -9.29 19.99
C GLU A 243 -23.36 -7.84 20.32
N GLU A 244 -23.82 -7.41 21.49
CA GLU A 244 -23.60 -6.08 22.02
C GLU A 244 -23.30 -6.16 23.52
N HIS A 245 -22.13 -5.65 23.91
CA HIS A 245 -21.63 -5.73 25.27
C HIS A 245 -21.21 -4.35 25.80
N ALA A 246 -21.57 -4.06 27.05
CA ALA A 246 -20.93 -2.98 27.79
C ALA A 246 -19.53 -3.44 28.23
N LEU A 247 -18.50 -2.69 27.86
CA LEU A 247 -17.11 -2.92 28.23
C LEU A 247 -16.67 -1.91 29.28
N ASP A 248 -16.07 -2.40 30.38
CA ASP A 248 -15.30 -1.58 31.32
C ASP A 248 -13.82 -1.97 31.19
N VAL A 249 -13.08 -1.19 30.40
CA VAL A 249 -11.69 -1.47 30.03
C VAL A 249 -10.77 -1.03 31.17
N PRO A 250 -10.06 -1.97 31.83
CA PRO A 250 -9.24 -1.66 32.99
C PRO A 250 -7.94 -0.95 32.59
N HIS A 251 -7.30 -0.27 33.55
CA HIS A 251 -5.93 0.19 33.39
C HIS A 251 -4.94 -0.92 33.75
N LEU A 252 -4.30 -1.51 32.74
CA LEU A 252 -3.24 -2.50 32.90
C LEU A 252 -1.91 -1.81 32.60
N GLY A 253 -1.20 -1.36 33.64
CA GLY A 253 -0.07 -0.42 33.54
C GLY A 253 0.98 -0.77 32.48
N GLY A 254 1.25 0.17 31.57
CA GLY A 254 2.38 0.15 30.66
C GLY A 254 3.58 0.87 31.27
N ALA A 255 4.71 0.19 31.41
CA ALA A 255 5.97 0.84 31.80
C ALA A 255 6.44 1.78 30.68
N GLY A 256 6.51 3.09 30.97
CA GLY A 256 7.13 4.10 30.10
C GLY A 256 6.26 5.34 29.91
N GLY A 257 6.34 6.27 30.87
CA GLY A 257 5.71 7.58 30.73
C GLY A 257 6.38 8.42 29.65
N SER A 258 5.60 8.96 28.71
CA SER A 258 6.04 10.11 27.94
C SER A 258 5.81 11.37 28.77
N SER A 259 6.88 12.00 29.25
CA SER A 259 6.87 13.42 29.60
C SER A 259 6.25 14.22 28.45
N GLY A 260 5.46 15.26 28.71
CA GLY A 260 4.77 16.10 27.70
C GLY A 260 5.69 16.89 26.73
N VAL A 261 6.91 16.44 26.52
CA VAL A 261 7.88 16.94 25.54
C VAL A 261 7.65 16.20 24.21
N SER A 262 7.53 16.94 23.12
CA SER A 262 7.47 16.39 21.76
C SER A 262 8.62 16.92 20.92
N LEU A 263 9.17 16.05 20.07
CA LEU A 263 10.23 16.38 19.12
C LEU A 263 9.82 15.89 17.73
N SER A 264 10.04 16.71 16.70
CA SER A 264 9.82 16.33 15.31
C SER A 264 10.98 16.79 14.44
N LEU A 265 11.59 15.87 13.70
CA LEU A 265 12.68 16.11 12.77
C LEU A 265 12.13 16.42 11.37
N LEU A 266 12.41 17.62 10.88
CA LEU A 266 12.00 18.10 9.55
C LEU A 266 13.02 17.68 8.51
N ALA A 267 12.93 16.43 8.07
CA ALA A 267 13.71 15.89 6.97
C ALA A 267 12.99 16.09 5.62
N PRO A 268 13.66 16.60 4.57
CA PRO A 268 13.12 16.55 3.21
C PRO A 268 12.91 15.09 2.80
N ARG A 269 11.71 14.74 2.34
CA ARG A 269 11.35 13.38 1.93
C ARG A 269 11.28 13.17 0.42
N ASP A 270 11.14 14.25 -0.35
CA ASP A 270 10.77 14.18 -1.78
C ASP A 270 11.93 14.44 -2.75
N ARG A 271 13.16 14.48 -2.27
CA ARG A 271 14.34 14.72 -3.11
C ARG A 271 15.52 13.86 -2.71
N LEU A 272 16.35 13.55 -3.70
CA LEU A 272 17.63 12.93 -3.45
C LEU A 272 18.59 13.90 -2.79
N LEU A 273 19.19 13.45 -1.69
CA LEU A 273 20.05 14.24 -0.84
C LEU A 273 21.48 13.70 -0.91
N THR A 274 22.41 14.54 -1.37
CA THR A 274 23.86 14.29 -1.34
C THR A 274 24.59 15.55 -0.86
N GLY A 275 25.86 15.40 -0.48
CA GLY A 275 26.66 16.49 0.06
C GLY A 275 26.11 17.01 1.38
N ARG A 276 26.23 18.31 1.59
CA ARG A 276 25.84 18.97 2.85
C ARG A 276 24.36 19.31 2.87
N VAL A 277 23.65 18.76 3.85
CA VAL A 277 22.20 18.90 3.99
C VAL A 277 21.86 19.44 5.36
N ARG A 278 21.11 20.53 5.38
CA ARG A 278 20.64 21.19 6.59
C ARG A 278 19.28 20.63 7.02
N LEU A 279 19.18 20.16 8.26
CA LEU A 279 17.95 19.65 8.88
C LEU A 279 17.59 20.44 10.14
N GLU A 280 16.30 20.51 10.46
CA GLU A 280 15.78 21.18 11.65
C GLU A 280 14.97 20.19 12.51
N ALA A 281 15.15 20.23 13.83
CA ALA A 281 14.25 19.61 14.79
C ALA A 281 13.37 20.69 15.44
N ARG A 282 12.06 20.47 15.44
CA ARG A 282 11.10 21.25 16.23
C ARG A 282 10.86 20.52 17.54
N VAL A 283 11.05 21.23 18.65
CA VAL A 283 10.82 20.69 19.99
C VAL A 283 9.79 21.55 20.71
N ARG A 284 8.85 20.92 21.41
CA ARG A 284 7.86 21.58 22.29
C ARG A 284 7.90 20.92 23.66
N GLY A 285 7.67 21.71 24.70
CA GLY A 285 7.72 21.28 26.11
C GLY A 285 8.80 22.02 26.89
N GLU A 286 8.77 21.87 28.22
CA GLU A 286 9.75 22.47 29.14
C GLU A 286 10.77 21.42 29.61
N GLY A 287 11.87 21.86 30.24
CA GLY A 287 12.89 20.96 30.81
C GLY A 287 13.91 20.41 29.82
N ILE A 288 14.00 20.96 28.60
CA ILE A 288 14.97 20.51 27.58
C ILE A 288 16.33 21.21 27.82
N ALA A 289 17.38 20.44 28.10
CA ALA A 289 18.75 20.92 28.23
C ALA A 289 19.48 21.02 26.88
N GLY A 290 19.07 20.20 25.90
CA GLY A 290 19.57 20.26 24.53
C GLY A 290 19.06 19.15 23.63
N VAL A 291 19.37 19.26 22.34
CA VAL A 291 19.06 18.27 21.32
C VAL A 291 20.36 17.67 20.77
N VAL A 292 20.47 16.35 20.83
CA VAL A 292 21.59 15.58 20.26
C VAL A 292 21.19 15.07 18.88
N PHE A 293 22.00 15.39 17.87
CA PHE A 293 21.84 14.94 16.49
C PHE A 293 22.88 13.88 16.15
N SER A 294 22.44 12.79 15.54
CA SER A 294 23.30 11.70 15.10
C SER A 294 23.00 11.27 13.65
N LEU A 295 24.03 10.81 12.96
CA LEU A 295 23.99 10.29 11.59
C LEU A 295 24.57 8.87 11.60
N ASP A 296 23.77 7.90 11.17
CA ASP A 296 24.08 6.46 11.17
C ASP A 296 24.60 5.97 12.53
N GLY A 297 23.96 6.43 13.61
CA GLY A 297 24.31 6.09 14.99
C GLY A 297 25.51 6.86 15.56
N ARG A 298 26.24 7.65 14.75
CA ARG A 298 27.34 8.49 15.23
C ARG A 298 26.82 9.87 15.60
N GLU A 299 27.07 10.31 16.84
CA GLU A 299 26.77 11.69 17.25
C GLU A 299 27.55 12.68 16.40
N VAL A 300 26.83 13.63 15.80
CA VAL A 300 27.40 14.68 14.95
C VAL A 300 27.46 16.00 15.69
N MET A 301 26.41 16.33 16.44
CA MET A 301 26.30 17.63 17.11
C MET A 301 25.29 17.58 18.27
N THR A 302 25.62 18.27 19.35
CA THR A 302 24.66 18.59 20.42
C THR A 302 24.41 20.09 20.45
N LYS A 303 23.13 20.50 20.55
CA LYS A 303 22.73 21.91 20.55
C LYS A 303 21.82 22.21 21.73
N SER A 304 22.26 23.12 22.60
CA SER A 304 21.57 23.46 23.85
C SER A 304 20.54 24.59 23.72
N ARG A 305 20.45 25.26 22.57
CA ARG A 305 19.51 26.37 22.33
C ARG A 305 18.90 26.35 20.93
N PRO A 306 17.63 26.78 20.77
CA PRO A 306 16.99 26.91 19.47
C PRO A 306 17.61 28.04 18.62
N PRO A 307 17.51 28.01 17.28
CA PRO A 307 16.86 26.96 16.49
C PRO A 307 17.70 25.67 16.44
N PHE A 308 17.05 24.51 16.62
CA PHE A 308 17.73 23.21 16.61
C PHE A 308 17.97 22.73 15.19
N THR A 309 18.93 23.36 14.53
CA THR A 309 19.35 23.05 13.16
C THR A 309 20.76 22.46 13.16
N VAL A 310 20.96 21.44 12.31
CA VAL A 310 22.22 20.72 12.06
C VAL A 310 22.48 20.61 10.56
N GLU A 311 23.75 20.59 10.16
CA GLU A 311 24.17 20.26 8.80
C GLU A 311 24.87 18.90 8.80
N PHE A 312 24.38 17.98 7.97
CA PHE A 312 24.95 16.64 7.78
C PHE A 312 25.67 16.57 6.46
N ASP A 313 26.87 15.96 6.44
CA ASP A 313 27.52 15.57 5.20
C ASP A 313 27.12 14.14 4.84
N LEU A 314 26.29 14.00 3.80
CA LEU A 314 25.79 12.72 3.32
C LEU A 314 26.76 12.04 2.34
N GLY A 315 27.84 12.73 1.94
CA GLY A 315 28.76 12.28 0.91
C GLY A 315 28.19 12.43 -0.51
N SER A 316 28.99 12.07 -1.52
CA SER A 316 28.61 12.20 -2.94
C SER A 316 27.72 11.06 -3.46
N THR A 317 27.79 9.88 -2.83
CA THR A 317 26.99 8.72 -3.21
C THR A 317 25.59 8.76 -2.60
N VAL A 318 24.58 8.58 -3.43
CA VAL A 318 23.20 8.35 -3.00
C VAL A 318 23.10 7.02 -2.27
N ARG A 319 22.80 7.06 -0.98
CA ARG A 319 22.49 5.88 -0.16
C ARG A 319 21.56 6.28 1.01
N PRO A 320 20.75 5.35 1.54
CA PRO A 320 19.98 5.60 2.75
C PRO A 320 20.89 6.03 3.90
N ARG A 321 20.50 7.08 4.63
CA ARG A 321 21.23 7.57 5.83
C ARG A 321 20.23 7.75 6.97
N ARG A 322 20.52 7.19 8.15
CA ARG A 322 19.65 7.30 9.32
C ARG A 322 20.04 8.53 10.13
N VAL A 323 19.09 9.43 10.35
CA VAL A 323 19.28 10.63 11.18
C VAL A 323 18.37 10.54 12.39
N ARG A 324 18.95 10.67 13.59
CA ARG A 324 18.20 10.68 14.84
C ARG A 324 18.45 11.96 15.61
N ALA A 325 17.40 12.55 16.15
CA ALA A 325 17.43 13.71 17.03
C ALA A 325 16.82 13.35 18.40
N VAL A 326 17.49 13.74 19.48
CA VAL A 326 17.11 13.36 20.85
C VAL A 326 17.08 14.59 21.74
N ALA A 327 15.92 14.96 22.29
CA ALA A 327 15.80 15.95 23.34
C ALA A 327 16.24 15.32 24.66
N ARG A 328 17.23 15.94 25.32
CA ARG A 328 17.71 15.53 26.64
C ARG A 328 17.34 16.52 27.71
N GLY A 329 17.03 16.00 28.90
CA GLY A 329 16.82 16.81 30.10
C GLY A 329 18.13 17.15 30.81
N PRO A 330 18.07 17.91 31.92
CA PRO A 330 19.25 18.40 32.62
C PRO A 330 20.10 17.28 33.24
N GLY A 331 19.50 16.12 33.55
CA GLY A 331 20.18 14.93 34.04
C GLY A 331 20.72 14.02 32.94
N GLY A 332 20.56 14.40 31.67
CA GLY A 332 20.98 13.62 30.51
C GLY A 332 19.98 12.53 30.08
N GLU A 333 18.82 12.44 30.74
CA GLU A 333 17.72 11.56 30.38
C GLU A 333 17.13 11.91 29.01
N GLU A 334 16.71 10.90 28.26
CA GLU A 334 16.01 11.08 26.98
C GLU A 334 14.54 11.46 27.26
N LEU A 335 14.16 12.68 26.92
CA LEU A 335 12.80 13.20 27.12
C LEU A 335 11.90 12.92 25.91
N ALA A 336 12.47 12.98 24.70
CA ALA A 336 11.82 12.66 23.44
C ALA A 336 12.87 12.40 22.36
N ALA A 337 12.55 11.58 21.37
CA ALA A 337 13.40 11.37 20.20
C ALA A 337 12.55 11.22 18.94
N ASP A 338 13.15 11.58 17.81
CA ASP A 338 12.60 11.34 16.48
C ASP A 338 13.71 10.88 15.55
N GLU A 339 13.35 10.10 14.54
CA GLU A 339 14.26 9.51 13.59
C GLU A 339 13.71 9.57 12.17
N ALA A 340 14.56 9.94 11.22
CA ALA A 340 14.26 9.93 9.80
C ALA A 340 15.32 9.17 9.01
N VAL A 341 14.91 8.48 7.97
CA VAL A 341 15.83 7.89 6.99
C VAL A 341 15.85 8.78 5.74
N LEU A 342 16.96 9.48 5.53
CA LEU A 342 17.20 10.23 4.30
C LEU A 342 17.51 9.24 3.18
N ASN A 343 17.07 9.52 1.96
CA ASN A 343 17.22 8.65 0.80
C ASN A 343 16.71 7.21 0.99
N GLY A 344 15.74 6.99 1.90
CA GLY A 344 15.20 5.66 2.23
C GLY A 344 14.30 5.00 1.16
N GLY A 345 14.06 5.69 0.05
CA GLY A 345 13.14 5.32 -1.03
C GLY A 345 11.86 6.15 -0.98
N ALA A 346 11.40 6.65 -2.13
CA ALA A 346 10.22 7.51 -2.22
C ALA A 346 8.92 6.76 -1.84
N HIS A 347 8.90 5.45 -2.02
CA HIS A 347 7.75 4.58 -1.77
C HIS A 347 8.03 3.57 -0.65
N ARG A 348 8.66 3.98 0.46
CA ARG A 348 8.93 3.09 1.59
C ARG A 348 7.62 2.68 2.26
N PHE A 349 6.96 1.70 1.66
CA PHE A 349 5.87 0.92 2.20
C PHE A 349 6.47 -0.38 2.71
N ALA A 350 6.26 -0.70 3.97
CA ALA A 350 6.82 -1.89 4.56
C ALA A 350 5.76 -2.63 5.37
N VAL A 351 5.57 -3.92 5.10
CA VAL A 351 4.95 -4.84 6.04
C VAL A 351 6.04 -5.68 6.71
N ARG A 352 5.89 -5.97 8.00
CA ARG A 352 6.79 -6.84 8.74
C ARG A 352 5.98 -7.78 9.59
N LEU A 353 6.35 -9.05 9.59
CA LEU A 353 5.79 -10.02 10.51
C LEU A 353 6.58 -10.03 11.81
N ARG A 354 5.88 -10.01 12.94
CA ARG A 354 6.46 -10.26 14.25
C ARG A 354 6.30 -11.73 14.61
N ALA A 355 7.34 -12.27 15.23
CA ALA A 355 7.35 -13.65 15.71
C ALA A 355 6.13 -13.94 16.60
N PRO A 356 5.40 -15.04 16.36
CA PRO A 356 4.24 -15.38 17.16
C PRO A 356 4.61 -15.60 18.62
N ARG A 357 3.99 -14.87 19.55
CA ARG A 357 4.21 -15.00 21.01
C ARG A 357 3.11 -15.86 21.66
N GLY A 358 3.48 -16.66 22.67
CA GLY A 358 2.55 -17.44 23.53
C GLY A 358 3.23 -18.59 24.27
N GLU A 359 2.62 -19.11 25.34
CA GLU A 359 3.09 -20.29 26.11
C GLU A 359 2.19 -21.53 25.88
N GLY A 360 2.74 -22.73 26.05
CA GLY A 360 1.99 -24.00 26.14
C GLY A 360 2.17 -25.01 24.98
N PRO A 361 1.91 -26.33 25.19
CA PRO A 361 2.35 -27.43 24.31
C PRO A 361 1.47 -27.70 23.08
N ALA A 362 0.34 -27.00 22.91
CA ALA A 362 -0.58 -27.15 21.78
C ALA A 362 -1.27 -25.82 21.39
N ALA A 363 -0.58 -24.69 21.56
CA ALA A 363 -1.21 -23.38 21.66
C ALA A 363 -1.32 -22.63 20.32
N THR A 364 -2.53 -22.17 20.00
CA THR A 364 -2.78 -21.05 19.09
C THR A 364 -1.86 -19.86 19.46
N ARG A 365 -1.06 -19.38 18.51
CA ARG A 365 -0.10 -18.27 18.67
C ARG A 365 -0.59 -17.02 17.93
N ARG A 366 -0.19 -15.82 18.36
CA ARG A 366 -0.62 -14.55 17.72
C ARG A 366 0.36 -14.13 16.63
N LEU A 367 -0.03 -14.23 15.35
CA LEU A 367 0.68 -13.61 14.23
C LEU A 367 0.33 -12.12 14.17
N GLU A 368 1.32 -11.24 14.18
CA GLU A 368 1.13 -9.79 14.09
C GLU A 368 1.88 -9.24 12.87
N ALA A 369 1.19 -8.47 12.04
CA ALA A 369 1.79 -7.68 10.97
C ALA A 369 1.88 -6.20 11.38
N ALA A 370 3.09 -5.63 11.32
CA ALA A 370 3.31 -4.20 11.46
C ALA A 370 3.45 -3.58 10.07
N VAL A 371 2.73 -2.49 9.81
CA VAL A 371 2.70 -1.83 8.49
C VAL A 371 3.13 -0.38 8.61
N GLU A 372 4.12 0.03 7.81
CA GLU A 372 4.58 1.41 7.64
C GLU A 372 4.01 1.95 6.33
N VAL A 373 3.05 2.88 6.40
CA VAL A 373 2.41 3.49 5.23
C VAL A 373 3.14 4.78 4.83
N PRO A 374 3.50 4.97 3.54
CA PRO A 374 4.10 6.21 3.06
C PRO A 374 3.21 7.44 3.29
N ALA A 375 3.81 8.62 3.45
CA ALA A 375 3.05 9.86 3.60
C ALA A 375 2.18 10.13 2.36
N GLY A 376 0.90 10.45 2.56
CA GLY A 376 -0.06 10.70 1.48
C GLY A 376 -0.69 9.43 0.88
N GLU A 377 -0.26 8.24 1.28
CA GLU A 377 -0.90 6.98 0.92
C GLU A 377 -1.91 6.54 1.99
N THR A 378 -2.90 5.75 1.57
CA THR A 378 -3.86 5.12 2.48
C THR A 378 -3.75 3.61 2.34
N LEU A 379 -3.62 2.91 3.48
CA LEU A 379 -3.71 1.45 3.50
C LEU A 379 -5.11 1.00 3.08
N ASP A 380 -5.17 0.03 2.17
CA ASP A 380 -6.39 -0.63 1.73
C ASP A 380 -6.70 -1.86 2.61
N ARG A 381 -5.75 -2.81 2.68
CA ARG A 381 -5.92 -4.05 3.45
C ARG A 381 -4.60 -4.75 3.76
N VAL A 382 -4.62 -5.67 4.73
CA VAL A 382 -3.55 -6.62 5.03
C VAL A 382 -4.10 -8.04 4.97
N GLU A 383 -3.51 -8.87 4.14
CA GLU A 383 -3.86 -10.28 3.99
C GLU A 383 -2.82 -11.14 4.70
N LEU A 384 -3.26 -12.02 5.60
CA LEU A 384 -2.40 -12.93 6.35
C LEU A 384 -2.56 -14.36 5.82
N TYR A 385 -1.46 -15.09 5.74
CA TYR A 385 -1.36 -16.42 5.13
C TYR A 385 -0.53 -17.37 6.00
N LEU A 386 -0.91 -18.65 5.96
CA LEU A 386 -0.07 -19.78 6.34
C LEU A 386 0.26 -20.54 5.05
N ASP A 387 1.54 -20.55 4.71
CA ASP A 387 2.04 -20.91 3.38
C ASP A 387 1.31 -20.10 2.29
N GLU A 388 0.60 -20.79 1.40
CA GLU A 388 -0.23 -20.17 0.36
C GLU A 388 -1.70 -20.01 0.74
N ARG A 389 -2.12 -20.53 1.91
CA ARG A 389 -3.51 -20.45 2.35
C ARG A 389 -3.78 -19.12 3.05
N ARG A 390 -4.67 -18.31 2.49
CA ARG A 390 -5.15 -17.09 3.14
C ARG A 390 -5.91 -17.44 4.41
N LEU A 391 -5.53 -16.81 5.50
CA LEU A 391 -6.14 -16.95 6.82
C LEU A 391 -7.19 -15.85 7.06
N ALA A 392 -6.79 -14.60 6.83
CA ALA A 392 -7.63 -13.44 7.06
C ALA A 392 -7.26 -12.27 6.14
N THR A 393 -8.23 -11.39 5.87
CA THR A 393 -8.04 -10.05 5.31
C THR A 393 -8.49 -9.04 6.36
N LEU A 394 -7.56 -8.18 6.78
CA LEU A 394 -7.73 -7.20 7.84
C LEU A 394 -7.67 -5.80 7.22
N TYR A 395 -8.71 -4.99 7.40
CA TYR A 395 -8.80 -3.67 6.79
C TYR A 395 -8.31 -2.54 7.72
N GLN A 396 -8.17 -2.81 9.02
CA GLN A 396 -7.74 -1.84 10.04
C GLN A 396 -6.76 -2.46 11.05
N PRO A 397 -5.82 -1.66 11.61
CA PRO A 397 -4.91 -2.12 12.66
C PRO A 397 -5.65 -2.30 13.99
N PRO A 398 -5.24 -3.23 14.89
CA PRO A 398 -4.01 -4.01 14.77
C PRO A 398 -4.18 -5.24 13.86
N PHE A 399 -3.18 -5.51 13.02
CA PHE A 399 -3.22 -6.61 12.06
C PHE A 399 -2.76 -7.92 12.70
N VAL A 400 -3.60 -8.45 13.60
CA VAL A 400 -3.29 -9.62 14.41
C VAL A 400 -4.23 -10.76 14.09
N HIS A 401 -3.70 -11.97 13.95
CA HIS A 401 -4.50 -13.17 13.76
C HIS A 401 -3.94 -14.37 14.56
N PRO A 402 -4.78 -15.11 15.31
CA PRO A 402 -4.41 -16.41 15.86
C PRO A 402 -4.03 -17.42 14.77
N VAL A 403 -2.95 -18.16 14.99
CA VAL A 403 -2.53 -19.27 14.13
C VAL A 403 -2.26 -20.50 14.99
N THR A 404 -2.90 -21.62 14.67
CA THR A 404 -2.60 -22.92 15.27
C THR A 404 -1.52 -23.61 14.44
N LEU A 405 -0.34 -23.77 15.01
CA LEU A 405 0.81 -24.43 14.37
C LEU A 405 0.81 -25.89 14.85
N GLY A 406 0.50 -26.85 13.98
CA GLY A 406 0.35 -28.25 14.42
C GLY A 406 0.18 -29.36 13.38
N GLU A 407 -0.02 -29.06 12.09
CA GLU A 407 -0.20 -30.11 11.05
C GLU A 407 0.65 -29.90 9.78
N VAL A 408 1.60 -28.97 9.81
CA VAL A 408 2.31 -28.53 8.60
C VAL A 408 3.76 -29.02 8.66
N GLY A 409 4.25 -29.54 7.53
CA GLY A 409 5.54 -30.23 7.43
C GLY A 409 6.76 -29.38 7.83
N GLU A 410 7.95 -29.99 7.77
CA GLU A 410 9.25 -29.47 8.26
C GLU A 410 9.67 -28.05 7.77
N LEU A 411 8.91 -27.40 6.87
CA LEU A 411 9.21 -26.07 6.31
C LEU A 411 7.92 -25.28 6.03
N SER A 412 7.26 -24.76 7.08
CA SER A 412 6.08 -23.89 6.94
C SER A 412 6.46 -22.42 7.06
N TYR A 413 5.68 -21.51 6.49
CA TYR A 413 5.88 -20.07 6.67
C TYR A 413 4.60 -19.28 6.88
N LEU A 414 4.71 -18.19 7.63
CA LEU A 414 3.68 -17.17 7.75
C LEU A 414 4.00 -16.07 6.75
N ARG A 415 2.96 -15.53 6.11
CA ARG A 415 3.11 -14.49 5.09
C ARG A 415 2.06 -13.41 5.29
N ALA A 416 2.45 -12.15 5.14
CA ALA A 416 1.56 -11.00 5.22
C ALA A 416 1.73 -10.16 3.97
N VAL A 417 0.62 -9.79 3.31
CA VAL A 417 0.61 -8.90 2.16
C VAL A 417 -0.22 -7.67 2.49
N ALA A 418 0.42 -6.51 2.56
CA ALA A 418 -0.28 -5.24 2.74
C ALA A 418 -0.51 -4.59 1.38
N TRP A 419 -1.66 -3.93 1.20
CA TRP A 419 -2.07 -3.23 -0.03
C TRP A 419 -2.42 -1.79 0.30
N LEU A 420 -2.01 -0.84 -0.53
CA LEU A 420 -2.42 0.55 -0.50
C LEU A 420 -3.54 0.79 -1.52
N ARG A 421 -4.33 1.85 -1.35
CA ARG A 421 -5.41 2.22 -2.30
C ARG A 421 -4.89 2.55 -3.70
N SER A 422 -3.65 3.01 -3.81
CA SER A 422 -2.93 3.21 -5.09
C SER A 422 -2.68 1.89 -5.85
N GLY A 423 -2.87 0.74 -5.20
CA GLY A 423 -2.58 -0.59 -5.73
C GLY A 423 -1.14 -1.05 -5.48
N LEU A 424 -0.30 -0.22 -4.86
CA LEU A 424 0.98 -0.65 -4.32
C LEU A 424 0.75 -1.71 -3.23
N TRP A 425 1.64 -2.69 -3.15
CA TRP A 425 1.59 -3.71 -2.11
C TRP A 425 2.96 -3.88 -1.44
N ASP A 426 3.06 -4.64 -0.35
CA ASP A 426 4.34 -5.13 0.17
C ASP A 426 4.09 -6.48 0.86
N GLU A 427 5.12 -7.31 0.93
CA GLU A 427 5.02 -8.67 1.47
C GLU A 427 6.13 -8.96 2.49
N ALA A 428 5.74 -9.61 3.59
CA ALA A 428 6.63 -10.14 4.59
C ALA A 428 6.42 -11.64 4.75
N LEU A 429 7.51 -12.38 4.96
CA LEU A 429 7.52 -13.82 5.16
C LEU A 429 8.32 -14.16 6.42
N LEU A 430 7.82 -15.09 7.23
CA LEU A 430 8.46 -15.60 8.43
C LEU A 430 8.42 -17.13 8.44
N LEU A 431 9.57 -17.79 8.47
CA LEU A 431 9.64 -19.26 8.56
C LEU A 431 9.24 -19.75 9.96
N VAL A 432 8.58 -20.91 10.03
CA VAL A 432 8.16 -21.58 11.26
C VAL A 432 8.72 -23.02 11.26
N ASP A 433 9.55 -23.36 12.26
CA ASP A 433 10.24 -24.66 12.39
C ASP A 433 9.55 -25.58 13.44
N PRO A 434 9.65 -26.93 13.36
CA PRO A 434 9.04 -27.87 14.32
C PRO A 434 9.57 -27.83 15.79
N PRO A 435 8.95 -28.54 16.75
CA PRO A 435 8.61 -28.02 18.08
C PRO A 435 9.64 -28.15 19.22
N SER A 436 10.95 -28.30 18.98
CA SER A 436 11.91 -28.38 20.11
C SER A 436 12.42 -27.03 20.63
N GLN A 437 12.29 -25.95 19.87
CA GLN A 437 12.49 -24.56 20.29
C GLN A 437 12.16 -23.71 19.06
N LEU A 438 10.97 -23.12 19.03
CA LEU A 438 10.58 -22.14 18.01
C LEU A 438 11.43 -20.86 18.20
N GLU A 439 12.69 -20.90 17.78
CA GLU A 439 13.44 -19.68 17.53
C GLU A 439 12.92 -19.11 16.21
N SER A 440 12.26 -17.94 16.26
CA SER A 440 11.99 -17.18 15.06
C SER A 440 13.33 -16.69 14.50
N ILE A 441 13.78 -17.29 13.41
CA ILE A 441 14.91 -16.75 12.66
C ILE A 441 14.34 -15.61 11.81
N ASP A 442 14.77 -14.38 12.08
CA ASP A 442 14.58 -13.28 11.14
C ASP A 442 15.42 -13.63 9.89
N VAL A 443 14.75 -14.08 8.83
CA VAL A 443 15.42 -14.59 7.63
C VAL A 443 15.55 -13.47 6.62
N ASP A 444 16.78 -13.09 6.33
CA ASP A 444 17.11 -12.24 5.19
C ASP A 444 16.90 -13.04 3.88
N LEU A 445 15.65 -13.08 3.42
CA LEU A 445 15.30 -13.70 2.14
C LEU A 445 15.75 -12.79 1.00
N VAL A 446 16.56 -13.32 0.10
CA VAL A 446 17.03 -12.60 -1.09
C VAL A 446 16.26 -13.09 -2.29
N GLU A 447 15.53 -12.18 -2.93
CA GLU A 447 14.79 -12.42 -4.16
C GLU A 447 15.60 -11.99 -5.38
N LEU A 448 15.78 -12.91 -6.33
CA LEU A 448 16.43 -12.66 -7.62
C LEU A 448 15.42 -12.86 -8.75
N PHE A 449 15.22 -11.81 -9.54
CA PHE A 449 14.52 -11.90 -10.81
C PHE A 449 15.51 -12.29 -11.91
N VAL A 450 15.29 -13.44 -12.54
CA VAL A 450 16.23 -14.06 -13.48
C VAL A 450 15.56 -14.22 -14.83
N THR A 451 16.17 -13.65 -15.86
CA THR A 451 15.79 -13.88 -17.26
C THR A 451 16.64 -15.01 -17.82
N VAL A 452 16.01 -16.02 -18.43
CA VAL A 452 16.71 -17.05 -19.20
C VAL A 452 16.26 -16.98 -20.65
N SER A 453 17.22 -17.01 -21.57
CA SER A 453 16.96 -16.87 -23.01
C SER A 453 17.70 -17.92 -23.83
N ASP A 454 17.12 -18.27 -24.98
CA ASP A 454 17.77 -19.12 -25.98
C ASP A 454 18.81 -18.34 -26.80
N ARG A 455 19.45 -19.01 -27.78
CA ARG A 455 20.46 -18.38 -28.66
C ARG A 455 19.90 -17.27 -29.56
N LEU A 456 18.59 -17.23 -29.75
CA LEU A 456 17.89 -16.20 -30.53
C LEU A 456 17.42 -15.04 -29.64
N GLY A 457 17.72 -15.09 -28.33
CA GLY A 457 17.34 -14.07 -27.36
C GLY A 457 15.89 -14.17 -26.89
N ARG A 458 15.18 -15.24 -27.25
CA ARG A 458 13.79 -15.47 -26.83
C ARG A 458 13.74 -16.00 -25.40
N PRO A 459 12.81 -15.53 -24.55
CA PRO A 459 12.66 -16.06 -23.20
C PRO A 459 12.37 -17.57 -23.20
N VAL A 460 12.95 -18.28 -22.23
CA VAL A 460 12.69 -19.69 -21.95
C VAL A 460 11.91 -19.76 -20.65
N ASP A 461 10.75 -20.42 -20.65
CA ASP A 461 9.75 -20.36 -19.57
C ASP A 461 9.36 -21.75 -18.98
N ASP A 462 10.10 -22.80 -19.36
CA ASP A 462 9.82 -24.20 -19.02
C ASP A 462 10.78 -24.82 -17.99
N LEU A 463 11.77 -24.06 -17.50
CA LEU A 463 12.71 -24.51 -16.46
C LEU A 463 12.04 -24.72 -15.10
N THR A 464 12.65 -25.61 -14.30
CA THR A 464 12.27 -25.96 -12.93
C THR A 464 13.34 -25.51 -11.93
N ALA A 465 13.01 -25.50 -10.64
CA ALA A 465 13.97 -25.15 -9.58
C ALA A 465 15.27 -25.98 -9.63
N ALA A 466 15.21 -27.24 -10.06
CA ALA A 466 16.36 -28.14 -10.13
C ALA A 466 17.33 -27.81 -11.27
N ASP A 467 16.91 -26.99 -12.24
CA ASP A 467 17.74 -26.52 -13.34
C ASP A 467 18.66 -25.37 -12.92
N PHE A 468 18.38 -24.71 -11.79
CA PHE A 468 19.12 -23.55 -11.31
C PHE A 468 20.17 -23.90 -10.25
N GLU A 469 21.29 -23.19 -10.31
CA GLU A 469 22.31 -23.16 -9.27
C GLU A 469 22.55 -21.69 -8.87
N VAL A 470 22.34 -21.37 -7.60
CA VAL A 470 22.60 -20.04 -7.03
C VAL A 470 23.82 -20.11 -6.14
N ILE A 471 24.75 -19.20 -6.37
CA ILE A 471 26.03 -19.11 -5.67
C ILE A 471 26.14 -17.70 -5.08
N GLU A 472 26.19 -17.60 -3.75
CA GLU A 472 26.39 -16.35 -3.01
C GLU A 472 27.79 -16.35 -2.39
N ASP A 473 28.58 -15.29 -2.63
CA ASP A 473 29.95 -15.19 -2.09
C ASP A 473 30.80 -16.47 -2.39
N GLY A 474 30.57 -17.09 -3.55
CA GLY A 474 31.24 -18.33 -3.96
C GLY A 474 30.70 -19.63 -3.34
N GLN A 475 29.69 -19.55 -2.47
CA GLN A 475 29.09 -20.70 -1.80
C GLN A 475 27.70 -21.04 -2.38
N PRO A 476 27.39 -22.32 -2.64
CA PRO A 476 26.06 -22.73 -3.11
C PRO A 476 24.95 -22.40 -2.10
N ARG A 477 23.79 -21.99 -2.63
CA ARG A 477 22.58 -21.69 -1.84
C ARG A 477 21.42 -22.55 -2.31
N ARG A 478 20.69 -23.10 -1.33
CA ARG A 478 19.44 -23.82 -1.59
C ARG A 478 18.33 -22.79 -1.81
N LEU A 479 17.56 -22.99 -2.87
CA LEU A 479 16.34 -22.22 -3.12
C LEU A 479 15.29 -22.60 -2.08
N VAL A 480 14.72 -21.59 -1.43
CA VAL A 480 13.57 -21.74 -0.53
C VAL A 480 12.26 -21.37 -1.23
N ARG A 481 12.34 -20.53 -2.28
CA ARG A 481 11.21 -20.18 -3.16
C ARG A 481 11.66 -20.25 -4.62
N PHE A 482 10.79 -20.79 -5.47
CA PHE A 482 10.97 -20.81 -6.91
C PHE A 482 9.61 -20.55 -7.56
N GLU A 483 9.53 -19.52 -8.39
CA GLU A 483 8.31 -19.24 -9.15
C GLU A 483 8.62 -18.89 -10.60
N ARG A 484 7.69 -19.28 -11.47
CA ARG A 484 7.67 -18.86 -12.87
C ARG A 484 6.72 -17.68 -12.98
N LEU A 485 7.26 -16.53 -13.33
CA LEU A 485 6.55 -15.28 -13.32
C LEU A 485 6.04 -14.97 -14.73
N ARG A 486 4.72 -15.05 -14.89
CA ARG A 486 3.98 -14.61 -16.07
C ARG A 486 2.98 -13.56 -15.63
N ASP A 487 2.91 -12.45 -16.36
CA ASP A 487 1.91 -11.39 -16.12
C ASP A 487 1.85 -10.91 -14.65
N LEU A 488 3.02 -10.84 -13.99
CA LEU A 488 3.12 -10.33 -12.63
C LEU A 488 2.88 -8.81 -12.60
N PRO A 489 2.32 -8.27 -11.51
CA PRO A 489 2.43 -6.84 -11.24
C PRO A 489 3.91 -6.46 -11.08
N PHE A 490 4.36 -5.49 -11.88
CA PHE A 490 5.68 -4.89 -11.76
C PHE A 490 5.59 -3.37 -11.88
N HIS A 491 6.62 -2.71 -11.38
CA HIS A 491 6.78 -1.26 -11.46
C HIS A 491 7.84 -0.94 -12.52
N ALA A 492 7.48 -0.21 -13.56
CA ALA A 492 8.43 0.23 -14.59
C ALA A 492 8.36 1.76 -14.76
N ALA A 493 9.44 2.47 -14.43
CA ALA A 493 9.53 3.88 -14.77
C ALA A 493 10.15 4.02 -16.17
N LEU A 494 9.43 4.68 -17.07
CA LEU A 494 9.94 5.08 -18.37
C LEU A 494 10.67 6.42 -18.20
N VAL A 495 11.97 6.40 -18.39
CA VAL A 495 12.86 7.55 -18.32
C VAL A 495 13.17 7.99 -19.74
N VAL A 496 12.75 9.21 -20.12
CA VAL A 496 12.83 9.70 -21.49
C VAL A 496 13.75 10.90 -21.56
N ASP A 497 14.81 10.79 -22.37
CA ASP A 497 15.68 11.91 -22.68
C ASP A 497 14.92 12.93 -23.53
N THR A 498 14.86 14.16 -23.04
CA THR A 498 14.26 15.32 -23.70
C THR A 498 15.28 16.43 -23.88
N SER A 499 16.57 16.10 -23.99
CA SER A 499 17.61 17.08 -24.32
C SER A 499 17.44 17.65 -25.74
N GLY A 500 18.13 18.75 -26.04
CA GLY A 500 18.00 19.43 -27.33
C GLY A 500 18.29 18.56 -28.56
N SER A 501 19.15 17.54 -28.45
CA SER A 501 19.45 16.62 -29.55
C SER A 501 18.28 15.69 -29.91
N MET A 502 17.32 15.51 -29.00
CA MET A 502 16.14 14.67 -29.20
C MET A 502 15.06 15.35 -30.05
N GLN A 503 15.19 16.64 -30.36
CA GLN A 503 14.15 17.45 -31.01
C GLN A 503 13.60 16.84 -32.32
N GLU A 504 14.48 16.30 -33.17
CA GLU A 504 14.05 15.73 -34.47
C GLU A 504 13.33 14.39 -34.33
N VAL A 505 13.57 13.65 -33.24
CA VAL A 505 13.08 12.27 -33.03
C VAL A 505 12.01 12.15 -31.96
N LEU A 506 11.76 13.22 -31.17
CA LEU A 506 10.87 13.19 -30.01
C LEU A 506 9.45 12.73 -30.35
N GLY A 507 8.88 13.17 -31.47
CA GLY A 507 7.54 12.74 -31.89
C GLY A 507 7.43 11.26 -32.31
N GLU A 508 8.53 10.61 -32.72
CA GLU A 508 8.58 9.16 -32.91
C GLU A 508 8.77 8.42 -31.58
N VAL A 509 9.60 8.99 -30.71
CA VAL A 509 9.83 8.52 -29.34
C VAL A 509 8.53 8.47 -28.53
N GLU A 510 7.77 9.56 -28.52
CA GLU A 510 6.48 9.65 -27.82
C GLU A 510 5.50 8.57 -28.28
N ARG A 511 5.39 8.35 -29.60
CA ARG A 511 4.50 7.33 -30.17
C ARG A 511 4.94 5.91 -29.78
N ALA A 512 6.24 5.62 -29.85
CA ALA A 512 6.78 4.32 -29.48
C ALA A 512 6.66 4.05 -27.97
N ALA A 513 6.94 5.06 -27.14
CA ALA A 513 6.76 5.04 -25.69
C ALA A 513 5.28 4.81 -25.31
N HIS A 514 4.35 5.52 -25.96
CA HIS A 514 2.92 5.34 -25.73
C HIS A 514 2.47 3.92 -26.06
N ALA A 515 2.88 3.38 -27.22
CA ALA A 515 2.57 2.00 -27.60
C ALA A 515 3.13 0.98 -26.59
N PHE A 516 4.38 1.17 -26.16
CA PHE A 516 5.00 0.34 -25.11
C PHE A 516 4.20 0.39 -23.81
N LEU A 517 3.81 1.57 -23.32
CA LEU A 517 3.03 1.72 -22.09
C LEU A 517 1.64 1.06 -22.21
N ALA A 518 0.97 1.22 -23.36
CA ALA A 518 -0.32 0.60 -23.62
C ALA A 518 -0.28 -0.93 -23.51
N GLU A 519 0.82 -1.56 -23.96
CA GLU A 519 1.00 -3.01 -23.86
C GLU A 519 1.51 -3.47 -22.49
N VAL A 520 2.34 -2.67 -21.83
CA VAL A 520 2.97 -3.02 -20.55
C VAL A 520 2.04 -2.84 -19.37
N VAL A 521 1.34 -1.70 -19.29
CA VAL A 521 0.61 -1.28 -18.08
C VAL A 521 -0.54 -2.26 -17.79
N GLY A 522 -1.25 -2.74 -18.82
CA GLY A 522 -2.29 -3.76 -18.68
C GLY A 522 -3.20 -3.56 -17.46
N SER A 523 -3.62 -4.64 -16.78
CA SER A 523 -4.37 -4.55 -15.51
C SER A 523 -3.49 -4.64 -14.25
N ARG A 524 -2.22 -5.05 -14.38
CA ARG A 524 -1.38 -5.44 -13.23
C ARG A 524 -0.09 -4.65 -13.09
N ALA A 525 0.49 -4.12 -14.17
CA ALA A 525 1.68 -3.30 -14.05
C ALA A 525 1.31 -1.86 -13.67
N ARG A 526 2.29 -1.14 -13.14
CA ARG A 526 2.20 0.30 -12.89
C ARG A 526 3.39 0.95 -13.55
N ALA A 527 3.15 2.05 -14.26
CA ALA A 527 4.19 2.80 -14.92
C ALA A 527 4.26 4.24 -14.41
N ALA A 528 5.45 4.81 -14.49
CA ALA A 528 5.71 6.21 -14.24
C ALA A 528 6.46 6.80 -15.46
N VAL A 529 6.36 8.11 -15.67
CA VAL A 529 7.05 8.82 -16.75
C VAL A 529 7.96 9.88 -16.15
N ILE A 530 9.25 9.77 -16.45
CA ILE A 530 10.31 10.65 -15.94
C ILE A 530 11.06 11.25 -17.14
N PRO A 531 10.61 12.37 -17.72
CA PRO A 531 11.43 13.11 -18.66
C PRO A 531 12.64 13.71 -17.97
N PHE A 532 13.73 13.84 -18.70
CA PHE A 532 14.93 14.52 -18.21
C PHE A 532 15.69 15.24 -19.31
N ALA A 533 16.31 16.34 -18.91
CA ALA A 533 17.35 17.03 -19.66
C ALA A 533 18.39 17.53 -18.65
N ASP A 534 18.31 18.80 -18.27
CA ASP A 534 19.12 19.39 -17.20
C ASP A 534 18.82 18.78 -15.82
N GLU A 535 17.59 18.31 -15.61
CA GLU A 535 17.14 17.70 -14.37
C GLU A 535 16.05 16.65 -14.67
N PRO A 536 15.96 15.58 -13.86
CA PRO A 536 14.83 14.67 -13.94
C PRO A 536 13.56 15.32 -13.38
N ARG A 537 12.45 15.17 -14.10
CA ARG A 537 11.11 15.61 -13.64
C ARG A 537 10.16 14.42 -13.59
N LEU A 538 9.30 14.37 -12.59
CA LEU A 538 8.27 13.33 -12.49
C LEU A 538 6.98 13.82 -13.17
N ALA A 539 6.83 13.53 -14.47
CA ALA A 539 5.67 13.95 -15.25
C ALA A 539 4.42 13.12 -14.93
N ALA A 540 4.59 11.83 -14.66
CA ALA A 540 3.55 10.95 -14.12
C ALA A 540 4.12 10.06 -13.01
N ARG A 541 3.40 9.99 -11.88
CA ARG A 541 3.66 9.02 -10.81
C ARG A 541 3.27 7.61 -11.26
N PHE A 542 3.68 6.58 -10.51
CA PHE A 542 3.22 5.22 -10.75
C PHE A 542 1.69 5.14 -10.78
N THR A 543 1.14 4.79 -11.94
CA THR A 543 -0.29 4.65 -12.17
C THR A 543 -0.57 3.50 -13.14
N GLY A 544 -1.80 2.98 -13.09
CA GLY A 544 -2.36 2.06 -14.09
C GLY A 544 -3.17 2.80 -15.16
N ASP A 545 -3.33 4.11 -15.03
CA ASP A 545 -4.14 4.94 -15.93
C ASP A 545 -3.33 5.32 -17.19
N LEU A 546 -3.73 4.76 -18.32
CA LEU A 546 -3.08 5.02 -19.60
C LEU A 546 -3.32 6.45 -20.11
N GLU A 547 -4.41 7.12 -19.75
CA GLU A 547 -4.69 8.49 -20.17
C GLU A 547 -3.73 9.47 -19.48
N VAL A 548 -3.50 9.28 -18.17
CA VAL A 548 -2.52 10.05 -17.41
C VAL A 548 -1.11 9.88 -17.99
N LEU A 549 -0.73 8.65 -18.32
CA LEU A 549 0.58 8.35 -18.90
C LEU A 549 0.74 8.92 -20.32
N ALA A 550 -0.31 8.83 -21.14
CA ALA A 550 -0.33 9.41 -22.48
C ALA A 550 -0.21 10.94 -22.44
N GLY A 551 -0.94 11.60 -21.53
CA GLY A 551 -0.86 13.04 -21.31
C GLY A 551 0.55 13.49 -20.89
N ALA A 552 1.22 12.72 -20.04
CA ALA A 552 2.60 13.00 -19.64
C ALA A 552 3.60 12.90 -20.80
N LEU A 553 3.39 11.98 -21.75
CA LEU A 553 4.22 11.85 -22.95
C LEU A 553 3.91 12.94 -24.00
N ALA A 554 2.65 13.33 -24.17
CA ALA A 554 2.28 14.35 -25.16
C ALA A 554 2.78 15.77 -24.78
N GLY A 555 3.12 15.98 -23.51
CA GLY A 555 3.62 17.27 -22.99
C GLY A 555 5.14 17.43 -23.01
N LEU A 556 5.88 16.50 -23.64
CA LEU A 556 7.34 16.55 -23.65
C LEU A 556 7.86 17.64 -24.60
N VAL A 557 8.94 18.30 -24.18
CA VAL A 557 9.62 19.35 -24.95
C VAL A 557 11.11 19.07 -24.95
N ALA A 558 11.72 19.04 -26.13
CA ALA A 558 13.15 18.83 -26.28
C ALA A 558 13.94 20.13 -26.06
N GLU A 559 14.60 20.25 -24.91
CA GLU A 559 15.43 21.41 -24.53
C GLU A 559 16.48 21.03 -23.46
N GLY A 560 17.58 21.78 -23.38
CA GLY A 560 18.60 21.60 -22.33
C GLY A 560 19.67 20.55 -22.63
N ASP A 561 20.51 20.29 -21.63
CA ASP A 561 21.62 19.33 -21.64
C ASP A 561 21.16 17.89 -21.28
N THR A 562 22.08 16.93 -21.21
CA THR A 562 21.79 15.52 -20.89
C THR A 562 22.44 15.13 -19.55
N ARG A 563 21.68 15.21 -18.44
CA ARG A 563 22.12 14.75 -17.09
C ARG A 563 21.65 13.32 -16.79
N LEU A 564 22.24 12.36 -17.50
CA LEU A 564 21.86 10.95 -17.43
C LEU A 564 22.21 10.32 -16.07
N TRP A 565 23.39 10.56 -15.50
CA TRP A 565 23.78 9.90 -14.24
C TRP A 565 22.95 10.38 -13.04
N ASP A 566 22.67 11.68 -12.97
CA ASP A 566 21.80 12.26 -11.93
C ASP A 566 20.38 11.71 -12.06
N THR A 567 19.87 11.58 -13.29
CA THR A 567 18.55 11.01 -13.59
C THR A 567 18.46 9.52 -13.24
N LEU A 568 19.49 8.73 -13.54
CA LEU A 568 19.51 7.31 -13.15
C LEU A 568 19.52 7.15 -11.64
N ALA A 569 20.29 7.96 -10.92
CA ALA A 569 20.26 7.96 -9.46
C ALA A 569 18.85 8.28 -8.94
N PHE A 570 18.20 9.31 -9.50
CA PHE A 570 16.82 9.68 -9.19
C PHE A 570 15.83 8.56 -9.46
N GLY A 571 15.84 7.95 -10.65
CA GLY A 571 14.94 6.86 -11.01
C GLY A 571 15.14 5.63 -10.12
N ILE A 572 16.40 5.28 -9.79
CA ILE A 572 16.72 4.16 -8.89
C ILE A 572 16.13 4.43 -7.51
N HIS A 573 16.31 5.64 -7.00
CA HIS A 573 15.74 6.05 -5.72
C HIS A 573 14.21 6.09 -5.72
N TYR A 574 13.62 6.61 -6.79
CA TYR A 574 12.17 6.65 -6.96
C TYR A 574 11.58 5.25 -6.94
N CYS A 575 12.22 4.29 -7.63
CA CYS A 575 11.80 2.89 -7.58
C CYS A 575 12.15 2.18 -6.26
N SER A 576 13.02 2.74 -5.43
CA SER A 576 13.45 2.11 -4.17
C SER A 576 12.31 2.09 -3.16
N GLY A 577 12.15 0.96 -2.48
CA GLY A 577 11.08 0.74 -1.50
C GLY A 577 9.82 0.12 -2.10
N LEU A 578 9.64 0.13 -3.42
CA LEU A 578 8.55 -0.60 -4.06
C LEU A 578 8.72 -2.12 -3.89
N PRO A 579 7.63 -2.87 -3.77
CA PRO A 579 7.66 -4.34 -3.71
C PRO A 579 8.00 -4.94 -5.07
N GLY A 580 8.38 -6.22 -5.05
CA GLY A 580 8.48 -7.04 -6.24
C GLY A 580 9.42 -6.48 -7.31
N LYS A 581 9.07 -6.75 -8.57
CA LYS A 581 9.90 -6.41 -9.72
C LYS A 581 9.85 -4.91 -10.03
N ARG A 582 11.03 -4.32 -10.17
CA ARG A 582 11.21 -2.89 -10.47
C ARG A 582 12.17 -2.72 -11.62
N ALA A 583 11.79 -1.90 -12.59
CA ALA A 583 12.60 -1.62 -13.76
C ALA A 583 12.66 -0.11 -14.04
N LEU A 584 13.83 0.35 -14.50
CA LEU A 584 13.95 1.62 -15.21
C LEU A 584 14.19 1.29 -16.68
N VAL A 585 13.33 1.85 -17.53
CA VAL A 585 13.45 1.76 -18.98
C VAL A 585 13.90 3.12 -19.47
N VAL A 586 15.15 3.22 -19.88
CA VAL A 586 15.82 4.50 -20.14
C VAL A 586 16.02 4.64 -21.63
N LEU A 587 15.35 5.62 -22.23
CA LEU A 587 15.51 5.99 -23.63
C LEU A 587 16.37 7.24 -23.71
N THR A 588 17.50 7.14 -24.41
CA THR A 588 18.45 8.24 -24.59
C THR A 588 19.25 8.05 -25.88
N ASP A 589 19.70 9.15 -26.45
CA ASP A 589 20.64 9.15 -27.58
C ASP A 589 22.11 9.19 -27.13
N GLY A 590 22.40 9.39 -25.84
CA GLY A 590 23.67 9.07 -25.23
C GLY A 590 24.24 10.13 -24.28
N LEU A 591 25.39 10.68 -24.64
CA LEU A 591 26.46 11.12 -23.74
C LEU A 591 26.02 12.09 -22.63
N ASP A 592 26.21 11.68 -21.38
CA ASP A 592 26.09 12.58 -20.22
C ASP A 592 27.02 13.79 -20.37
N SER A 593 26.46 15.00 -20.30
CA SER A 593 27.18 16.25 -20.56
C SER A 593 27.39 17.12 -19.31
N GLY A 594 26.81 16.76 -18.16
CA GLY A 594 26.85 17.63 -16.99
C GLY A 594 26.29 17.08 -15.68
N SER A 595 26.25 15.76 -15.48
CA SER A 595 25.82 15.21 -14.18
C SER A 595 26.82 15.50 -13.06
N HIS A 596 26.29 15.73 -11.86
CA HIS A 596 27.12 15.80 -10.65
C HIS A 596 27.58 14.40 -10.21
N GLN A 597 26.73 13.39 -10.42
CA GLN A 597 27.03 11.99 -10.17
C GLN A 597 28.02 11.45 -11.20
N ARG A 598 28.99 10.66 -10.72
CA ARG A 598 29.96 9.97 -11.58
C ARG A 598 29.54 8.53 -11.77
N PHE A 599 29.89 7.96 -12.93
CA PHE A 599 29.67 6.54 -13.22
C PHE A 599 30.20 5.60 -12.13
N THR A 600 31.37 5.91 -11.57
CA THR A 600 32.01 5.12 -10.49
C THR A 600 31.22 5.10 -9.19
N GLU A 601 30.36 6.09 -8.97
CA GLU A 601 29.49 6.22 -7.78
C GLU A 601 28.12 5.60 -8.04
N LEU A 602 27.60 5.77 -9.26
CA LEU A 602 26.32 5.23 -9.68
C LEU A 602 26.32 3.70 -9.78
N LEU A 603 27.39 3.07 -10.30
CA LEU A 603 27.43 1.63 -10.53
C LEU A 603 27.24 0.80 -9.23
N PRO A 604 27.94 1.09 -8.12
CA PRO A 604 27.66 0.43 -6.84
C PRO A 604 26.23 0.67 -6.33
N TYR A 605 25.69 1.88 -6.52
CA TYR A 605 24.32 2.21 -6.11
C TYR A 605 23.28 1.40 -6.90
N ALA A 606 23.43 1.34 -8.22
CA ALA A 606 22.58 0.53 -9.10
C ALA A 606 22.62 -0.96 -8.70
N ARG A 607 23.81 -1.52 -8.45
CA ARG A 607 23.99 -2.90 -7.98
C ARG A 607 23.27 -3.20 -6.66
N ALA A 608 23.26 -2.26 -5.74
CA ALA A 608 22.64 -2.42 -4.42
C ALA A 608 21.11 -2.20 -4.42
N SER A 609 20.57 -1.58 -5.48
CA SER A 609 19.19 -1.10 -5.49
C SER A 609 18.11 -2.18 -5.65
N GLY A 610 18.44 -3.29 -6.30
CA GLY A 610 17.44 -4.27 -6.76
C GLY A 610 16.47 -3.73 -7.81
N VAL A 611 16.84 -2.66 -8.53
CA VAL A 611 16.11 -2.10 -9.69
C VAL A 611 16.85 -2.53 -10.97
N THR A 612 16.14 -3.16 -11.91
CA THR A 612 16.72 -3.60 -13.19
C THR A 612 16.77 -2.45 -14.19
N LEU A 613 17.95 -2.18 -14.75
CA LEU A 613 18.15 -1.11 -15.73
C LEU A 613 18.10 -1.66 -17.16
N TYR A 614 17.15 -1.17 -17.95
CA TYR A 614 17.09 -1.39 -19.40
C TYR A 614 17.37 -0.08 -20.12
N PHE A 615 18.23 -0.13 -21.12
CA PHE A 615 18.55 1.03 -21.93
C PHE A 615 18.09 0.81 -23.37
N VAL A 616 17.41 1.80 -23.94
CA VAL A 616 17.08 1.87 -25.35
C VAL A 616 17.89 3.04 -25.92
N GLY A 617 19.02 2.71 -26.53
CA GLY A 617 19.93 3.67 -27.12
C GLY A 617 19.50 4.03 -28.54
N LEU A 618 19.09 5.28 -28.77
CA LEU A 618 18.69 5.78 -30.08
C LEU A 618 19.84 6.54 -30.74
N GLY A 619 20.44 6.01 -31.81
CA GLY A 619 21.54 6.69 -32.48
C GLY A 619 22.82 6.81 -31.64
N VAL A 620 22.93 6.07 -30.53
CA VAL A 620 24.07 6.10 -29.62
C VAL A 620 25.37 5.91 -30.40
N PRO A 621 26.32 6.86 -30.31
CA PRO A 621 27.49 6.85 -31.16
C PRO A 621 28.38 5.66 -30.84
N LEU A 622 28.91 5.01 -31.88
CA LEU A 622 29.86 3.89 -31.74
C LEU A 622 31.21 4.35 -31.16
N ARG A 623 31.47 5.67 -31.14
CA ARG A 623 32.67 6.30 -30.59
C ARG A 623 32.31 7.56 -29.81
N PRO A 624 32.95 7.82 -28.65
CA PRO A 624 33.93 6.94 -28.00
C PRO A 624 33.28 5.66 -27.44
N PRO A 625 33.99 4.51 -27.47
CA PRO A 625 33.42 3.20 -27.10
C PRO A 625 33.03 3.08 -25.62
N ASP A 626 33.47 4.01 -24.78
CA ASP A 626 33.21 4.02 -23.35
C ASP A 626 31.74 4.35 -23.01
N VAL A 627 31.03 5.13 -23.82
CA VAL A 627 29.60 5.44 -23.61
C VAL A 627 28.77 4.16 -23.62
N ARG A 628 28.89 3.39 -24.69
CA ARG A 628 28.19 2.11 -24.85
C ARG A 628 28.56 1.14 -23.71
N TRP A 629 29.84 1.03 -23.39
CA TRP A 629 30.31 0.16 -22.31
C TRP A 629 29.70 0.52 -20.96
N ARG A 630 29.57 1.81 -20.61
CA ARG A 630 28.96 2.25 -19.33
C ARG A 630 27.49 1.84 -19.23
N LEU A 631 26.72 2.01 -20.30
CA LEU A 631 25.30 1.61 -20.34
C LEU A 631 25.16 0.08 -20.25
N GLU A 632 25.97 -0.67 -21.01
CA GLU A 632 26.00 -2.13 -20.95
C GLU A 632 26.39 -2.64 -19.55
N GLU A 633 27.36 -2.00 -18.90
CA GLU A 633 27.82 -2.37 -17.56
C GLU A 633 26.73 -2.15 -16.50
N LEU A 634 26.03 -1.01 -16.53
CA LEU A 634 24.90 -0.73 -15.64
C LEU A 634 23.75 -1.71 -15.85
N ALA A 635 23.39 -1.97 -17.11
CA ALA A 635 22.36 -2.94 -17.45
C ALA A 635 22.73 -4.34 -16.93
N ARG A 636 23.92 -4.82 -17.28
CA ARG A 636 24.42 -6.14 -16.90
C ARG A 636 24.50 -6.30 -15.38
N ALA A 637 24.98 -5.28 -14.68
CA ALA A 637 25.14 -5.31 -13.23
C ALA A 637 23.81 -5.45 -12.48
N THR A 638 22.71 -4.98 -13.08
CA THR A 638 21.35 -5.01 -12.50
C THR A 638 20.46 -6.11 -13.09
N GLY A 639 21.01 -6.94 -13.99
CA GLY A 639 20.29 -8.03 -14.65
C GLY A 639 19.47 -7.63 -15.88
N GLY A 640 19.60 -6.39 -16.36
CA GLY A 640 18.91 -5.86 -17.53
C GLY A 640 19.73 -5.95 -18.83
N ARG A 641 19.35 -5.13 -19.82
CA ARG A 641 19.92 -5.17 -21.18
C ARG A 641 19.97 -3.81 -21.87
N LEU A 642 20.97 -3.60 -22.72
CA LEU A 642 21.02 -2.50 -23.68
C LEU A 642 20.44 -2.95 -25.03
N PHE A 643 19.49 -2.18 -25.55
CA PHE A 643 18.91 -2.28 -26.89
C PHE A 643 19.43 -1.11 -27.72
N LEU A 644 19.92 -1.36 -28.92
CA LEU A 644 20.44 -0.32 -29.81
C LEU A 644 19.53 -0.18 -31.03
N ALA A 645 19.03 1.03 -31.25
CA ALA A 645 18.27 1.40 -32.43
C ALA A 645 19.04 2.49 -33.19
N ALA A 646 19.37 2.25 -34.45
CA ALA A 646 20.08 3.25 -35.27
C ALA A 646 19.21 4.47 -35.62
N ARG A 647 17.88 4.30 -35.60
CA ARG A 647 16.86 5.31 -35.95
C ARG A 647 15.56 4.98 -35.23
N ALA A 648 14.64 5.94 -35.12
CA ALA A 648 13.47 5.82 -34.26
C ALA A 648 12.48 4.72 -34.69
N SER A 649 12.39 4.38 -35.98
CA SER A 649 11.67 3.17 -36.44
C SER A 649 12.15 1.83 -35.83
N GLY A 650 13.35 1.78 -35.25
CA GLY A 650 13.88 0.60 -34.56
C GLY A 650 13.44 0.48 -33.11
N LEU A 651 12.72 1.48 -32.58
CA LEU A 651 12.25 1.50 -31.20
C LEU A 651 11.16 0.45 -30.95
N ALA A 652 10.21 0.29 -31.87
CA ALA A 652 9.11 -0.67 -31.70
C ALA A 652 9.62 -2.12 -31.49
N PRO A 653 10.50 -2.68 -32.35
CA PRO A 653 11.06 -4.01 -32.11
C PRO A 653 11.86 -4.13 -30.80
N ALA A 654 12.51 -3.06 -30.36
CA ALA A 654 13.24 -3.06 -29.08
C ALA A 654 12.28 -3.12 -27.89
N TYR A 655 11.19 -2.34 -27.94
CA TYR A 655 10.14 -2.34 -26.93
C TYR A 655 9.37 -3.66 -26.88
N ASP A 656 9.10 -4.30 -28.02
CA ASP A 656 8.46 -5.63 -28.07
C ASP A 656 9.29 -6.69 -27.33
N GLN A 657 10.59 -6.74 -27.62
CA GLN A 657 11.50 -7.67 -26.94
C GLN A 657 11.65 -7.34 -25.45
N LEU A 658 11.69 -6.05 -25.10
CA LEU A 658 11.73 -5.62 -23.71
C LEU A 658 10.45 -6.03 -22.97
N ARG A 659 9.27 -5.90 -23.59
CA ARG A 659 7.99 -6.34 -23.02
C ARG A 659 7.99 -7.85 -22.76
N GLU A 660 8.46 -8.66 -23.71
CA GLU A 660 8.58 -10.11 -23.53
C GLU A 660 9.52 -10.48 -22.36
N GLU A 661 10.64 -9.77 -22.24
CA GLU A 661 11.58 -9.96 -21.13
C GLU A 661 11.02 -9.46 -19.78
N LEU A 662 10.24 -8.38 -19.79
CA LEU A 662 9.56 -7.87 -18.60
C LEU A 662 8.42 -8.79 -18.13
N SER A 663 7.79 -9.53 -19.04
CA SER A 663 6.66 -10.42 -18.73
C SER A 663 7.03 -11.87 -18.46
N SER A 664 8.26 -12.32 -18.78
CA SER A 664 8.69 -13.72 -18.63
C SER A 664 10.02 -13.85 -17.87
N GLN A 665 9.95 -14.12 -16.56
CA GLN A 665 11.14 -14.32 -15.71
C GLN A 665 10.93 -15.42 -14.65
N TYR A 666 12.01 -15.80 -13.99
CA TYR A 666 12.01 -16.68 -12.82
C TYR A 666 12.28 -15.86 -11.56
N LEU A 667 11.50 -16.09 -10.51
CA LEU A 667 11.82 -15.65 -9.15
C LEU A 667 12.55 -16.78 -8.44
N LEU A 668 13.80 -16.51 -8.08
CA LEU A 668 14.59 -17.40 -7.23
C LEU A 668 14.75 -16.72 -5.87
N ALA A 669 14.32 -17.35 -4.79
CA ALA A 669 14.61 -16.85 -3.45
C ALA A 669 15.41 -17.85 -2.62
N PHE A 670 16.38 -17.34 -1.88
CA PHE A 670 17.25 -18.11 -1.00
C PHE A 670 17.55 -17.32 0.28
N GLN A 671 17.87 -18.03 1.35
CA GLN A 671 18.29 -17.42 2.61
C GLN A 671 19.73 -16.89 2.51
N ALA A 672 19.91 -15.60 2.73
CA ALA A 672 21.22 -14.98 2.87
C ALA A 672 21.94 -15.51 4.11
N ARG A 673 23.27 -15.69 4.03
CA ARG A 673 24.09 -15.89 5.23
C ARG A 673 24.79 -14.60 5.59
N ILE A 674 24.10 -13.76 6.36
CA ILE A 674 24.65 -12.48 6.78
C ILE A 674 25.51 -12.66 8.04
N THR A 675 26.83 -12.65 7.85
CA THR A 675 27.81 -12.54 8.93
C THR A 675 28.53 -11.19 8.84
N GLY A 676 28.54 -10.40 9.91
CA GLY A 676 29.24 -9.10 9.98
C GLY A 676 28.42 -7.93 9.41
N ASP A 677 29.09 -7.04 8.67
CA ASP A 677 28.51 -5.80 8.14
C ASP A 677 27.34 -6.06 7.16
N ARG A 678 26.13 -5.62 7.54
CA ARG A 678 24.91 -5.73 6.73
C ARG A 678 24.93 -4.83 5.49
N SER A 679 25.79 -3.80 5.47
CA SER A 679 25.90 -2.87 4.34
C SER A 679 26.82 -3.35 3.22
N ARG A 680 27.52 -4.47 3.43
CA ARG A 680 28.43 -5.05 2.43
C ARG A 680 27.65 -5.62 1.24
N PHE A 681 28.04 -5.21 0.03
CA PHE A 681 27.57 -5.83 -1.21
C PHE A 681 28.03 -7.30 -1.31
N ARG A 682 27.08 -8.18 -1.61
CA ARG A 682 27.28 -9.62 -1.73
C ARG A 682 27.11 -10.04 -3.19
N PRO A 683 28.18 -10.51 -3.85
CA PRO A 683 28.09 -10.99 -5.22
C PRO A 683 27.26 -12.27 -5.28
N VAL A 684 26.42 -12.35 -6.31
CA VAL A 684 25.60 -13.53 -6.59
C VAL A 684 25.81 -13.95 -8.05
N THR A 685 25.95 -15.25 -8.26
CA THR A 685 26.00 -15.85 -9.59
C THR A 685 24.88 -16.87 -9.71
N VAL A 686 24.09 -16.74 -10.78
CA VAL A 686 23.04 -17.70 -11.14
C VAL A 686 23.49 -18.46 -12.39
N ARG A 687 23.38 -19.79 -12.35
CA ARG A 687 23.65 -20.67 -13.48
C ARG A 687 22.45 -21.54 -13.77
N VAL A 688 22.33 -21.96 -15.03
CA VAL A 688 21.35 -22.95 -15.47
C VAL A 688 22.10 -24.16 -16.01
N ARG A 689 21.68 -25.36 -15.60
CA ARG A 689 22.30 -26.64 -15.98
C ARG A 689 22.03 -27.02 -17.43
N ARG A 690 20.91 -26.58 -18.00
CA ARG A 690 20.52 -26.85 -19.38
C ARG A 690 21.47 -26.12 -20.35
N PRO A 691 22.17 -26.83 -21.26
CA PRO A 691 23.17 -26.23 -22.13
C PRO A 691 22.53 -25.33 -23.21
N GLY A 692 23.28 -24.32 -23.66
CA GLY A 692 22.86 -23.44 -24.76
C GLY A 692 21.92 -22.30 -24.36
N LEU A 693 21.67 -22.12 -23.06
CA LEU A 693 20.88 -21.01 -22.51
C LEU A 693 21.77 -19.91 -21.97
N ALA A 694 21.32 -18.66 -22.12
CA ALA A 694 21.92 -17.48 -21.54
C ALA A 694 21.10 -17.00 -20.34
N VAL A 695 21.78 -16.76 -19.21
CA VAL A 695 21.17 -16.31 -17.95
C VAL A 695 21.54 -14.86 -17.69
N ARG A 696 20.54 -14.03 -17.36
CA ARG A 696 20.73 -12.67 -16.83
C ARG A 696 20.09 -12.59 -15.45
N ALA A 697 20.87 -12.14 -14.48
CA ALA A 697 20.45 -11.93 -13.10
C ALA A 697 21.25 -10.76 -12.53
N PRO A 698 20.77 -10.09 -11.46
CA PRO A 698 21.56 -9.11 -10.73
C PRO A 698 22.91 -9.68 -10.31
N ALA A 699 23.98 -8.89 -10.41
CA ALA A 699 25.34 -9.34 -10.08
C ALA A 699 25.56 -9.58 -8.57
N GLY A 700 24.57 -9.24 -7.74
CA GLY A 700 24.59 -9.34 -6.30
C GLY A 700 23.49 -8.48 -5.68
N TYR A 701 23.56 -8.33 -4.37
CA TYR A 701 22.62 -7.52 -3.60
C TYR A 701 23.32 -6.88 -2.40
N ALA A 702 22.70 -5.85 -1.83
CA ALA A 702 23.04 -5.34 -0.51
C ALA A 702 21.85 -5.63 0.42
N PRO A 703 22.05 -6.33 1.55
CA PRO A 703 20.97 -6.56 2.51
C PRO A 703 20.29 -5.26 2.94
N ARG A 704 18.96 -5.32 3.14
CA ARG A 704 18.24 -4.18 3.73
C ARG A 704 18.70 -4.01 5.19
N PRO A 705 18.98 -2.76 5.62
CA PRO A 705 19.46 -2.46 6.96
C PRO A 705 18.40 -2.66 8.05
#